data_AF-A0A135T1W9-F1
#
_entry.id   AF-A0A135T1W9-F1
#
_cell.length_a   1.000
_cell.length_b   1.000
_cell.length_c   1.000
_cell.angle_alpha   90.00
_cell.angle_beta   90.00
_cell.angle_gamma   90.00
#
_symmetry.space_group_name_H-M   'P 1'
#
loop_
_entity.id
_entity.type
_entity.pdbx_description
1 polymer ?
#
loop_
_entity_poly.entity_id
_entity_poly.type
_entity_poly.pdbx_seq_one_letter_code
_entity_poly.pdbx_strand_id
1 'polypeptide(L)'
;MAPSSTQDLFDVEHTTSKSIDKPSSAHQPSAPDFELFRHLVPLVSSSKTTHLNAAFMPPSNLIVNEALSRFCSEALHQASPKSRWKEDVEAVRELLGRYINTDPSTIAFVRDTTEGLGSFIRGLNFQPGDNVVILDCEHPNQAFAWLTLRSAGLEVRLVPTDPENPAAADASTFGPFVDERTRAIGLSSIMFHTGQRNDVADVCAAFRHRGIHVLADLTQQVGFAAVDVKELGVSAAAFSLHKGLNSPTGFAALYVDTKVIQDMDPVPPIVGYGGVSSVGDSEDFAVPEGPVIFHPTARRYEHANMSFISAVAARAFIQFYLEVMGPRNLEQRMYSLGDALRQSCAELGVGVVGPSERKHHAPHLHVLRLQDPRWSERLEVAGIVATNFRTGIRVSFGFYSNLEDVERLMAVIRAGLESGIPPYHKRVPASHEYVTSLESRISWLETFVQSLRVATPEQREEMLNSTAAAEGKDHSLPGSYNKAQEEIRTDEGAPPLAPGNYISHLGIHARSSANLELGLEGSLIYHGATSIFRVDLPSTSSKDPRDPDDTTVALLRGGGIEANFESVMQHFGIDGPSSPAVLQSLTQFFRWQYPHFMFIYREAFLRDHFNNDDGEGDANNGRNNRKYWSPALLLSICALGALVSLDTKASSERFFLAAESIIMVTGLTRPSVATVQAFLCLALYEIGRGNLSKGWGYSGIAFRMAQDLGLQRDPKGWVQHDSSLATHEDVEIRRRIYWGCYISDKLISLILGRPVYLVYDDAEVQPMETLPEPPEMSFWRPVGFDEEYRESAQASSMIPYLHEQIRLSRIIERMMSTLFSPRSNLDDLGRRVCFDNLNLDLNRWRESLPDFAKWHKWGGSSSKTIPGVLALHLLFHSVRIALNYDQAIASRGSDADEKPQSYCVTSAQHIASLVRTYRSQYGLQHAPLVFVYGAVQASRSAKAFNITEESQYLNQMLGELSSAWSLSREVMAKVLDC
;
A
#
# COMPACT_ATOMS: atom_id res chain seq x y z
N MET A 1 2.69 4.04 -48.82
CA MET A 1 1.53 3.16 -48.61
C MET A 1 1.96 2.11 -47.62
N ALA A 2 1.34 2.03 -46.45
CA ALA A 2 1.68 1.04 -45.44
C ALA A 2 1.15 -0.34 -45.88
N PRO A 3 1.92 -1.44 -45.69
CA PRO A 3 1.44 -2.78 -46.02
C PRO A 3 0.25 -3.13 -45.13
N SER A 4 -0.83 -3.60 -45.75
CA SER A 4 -2.08 -3.94 -45.08
C SER A 4 -2.09 -5.37 -44.51
N SER A 5 -1.03 -6.15 -44.76
CA SER A 5 -0.89 -7.52 -44.26
C SER A 5 0.57 -7.86 -43.95
N THR A 6 0.78 -8.77 -43.01
CA THR A 6 2.07 -9.39 -42.66
C THR A 6 2.65 -10.21 -43.81
N GLN A 7 1.79 -10.66 -44.74
CA GLN A 7 2.17 -11.47 -45.91
C GLN A 7 3.05 -10.69 -46.89
N ASP A 8 2.86 -9.37 -46.99
CA ASP A 8 3.66 -8.47 -47.83
C ASP A 8 5.14 -8.37 -47.40
N LEU A 9 5.49 -8.80 -46.17
CA LEU A 9 6.87 -8.81 -45.66
C LEU A 9 7.61 -10.14 -45.92
N PHE A 10 6.91 -11.22 -46.26
CA PHE A 10 7.48 -12.56 -46.44
C PHE A 10 7.51 -13.05 -47.90
N ASP A 11 6.83 -12.38 -48.84
CA ASP A 11 6.85 -12.73 -50.26
C ASP A 11 8.08 -12.13 -50.98
N VAL A 12 9.24 -12.78 -50.81
CA VAL A 12 10.35 -12.73 -51.79
C VAL A 12 10.41 -14.11 -52.44
N GLU A 13 9.88 -14.19 -53.68
CA GLU A 13 9.52 -15.41 -54.41
C GLU A 13 10.56 -16.54 -54.41
N HIS A 14 10.08 -17.76 -54.09
CA HIS A 14 10.64 -19.01 -54.59
C HIS A 14 10.31 -19.16 -56.09
N THR A 15 11.23 -18.76 -56.98
CA THR A 15 11.16 -19.12 -58.41
C THR A 15 11.94 -20.40 -58.68
N THR A 16 11.30 -21.27 -59.46
CA THR A 16 11.66 -22.65 -59.77
C THR A 16 12.86 -22.76 -60.75
N SER A 17 13.78 -23.68 -60.42
CA SER A 17 14.64 -24.47 -61.33
C SER A 17 14.81 -23.96 -62.78
N LYS A 18 15.94 -23.31 -63.09
CA LYS A 18 16.66 -23.46 -64.38
C LYS A 18 18.11 -22.99 -64.31
N SER A 19 19.00 -23.88 -64.75
CA SER A 19 20.40 -23.74 -65.19
C SER A 19 21.32 -22.68 -64.56
N ILE A 20 22.39 -23.20 -63.94
CA ILE A 20 23.63 -22.56 -63.51
C ILE A 20 24.22 -21.65 -64.60
N ASP A 21 24.40 -20.38 -64.29
CA ASP A 21 25.51 -19.56 -64.80
C ASP A 21 25.92 -18.48 -63.75
N LYS A 22 27.22 -18.17 -63.76
CA LYS A 22 28.06 -17.56 -62.70
C LYS A 22 27.47 -16.40 -61.85
N PRO A 23 27.88 -16.29 -60.56
CA PRO A 23 27.44 -15.20 -59.69
C PRO A 23 28.20 -13.89 -60.00
N SER A 24 27.47 -12.86 -60.42
CA SER A 24 27.94 -11.47 -60.41
C SER A 24 27.47 -10.78 -59.13
N SER A 25 28.44 -10.24 -58.37
CA SER A 25 28.33 -9.25 -57.27
C SER A 25 27.19 -9.45 -56.26
N ALA A 26 27.54 -9.98 -55.09
CA ALA A 26 26.69 -10.04 -53.91
C ALA A 26 26.11 -8.66 -53.54
N HIS A 27 24.79 -8.52 -53.62
CA HIS A 27 24.06 -7.48 -52.90
C HIS A 27 24.20 -7.75 -51.40
N GLN A 28 24.87 -6.85 -50.67
CA GLN A 28 24.75 -6.82 -49.21
C GLN A 28 23.30 -6.47 -48.86
N PRO A 29 22.63 -7.21 -47.95
CA PRO A 29 21.31 -6.84 -47.49
C PRO A 29 21.38 -5.45 -46.81
N SER A 30 20.47 -4.56 -47.18
CA SER A 30 20.32 -3.25 -46.55
C SER A 30 20.08 -3.38 -45.04
N ALA A 31 20.61 -2.45 -44.24
CA ALA A 31 20.35 -2.43 -42.80
C ALA A 31 18.84 -2.39 -42.51
N PRO A 32 18.35 -3.09 -41.47
CA PRO A 32 16.92 -3.12 -41.14
C PRO A 32 16.41 -1.75 -40.70
N ASP A 33 15.20 -1.41 -41.14
CA ASP A 33 14.53 -0.16 -40.78
C ASP A 33 13.62 -0.38 -39.55
N PHE A 34 14.14 -0.04 -38.37
CA PHE A 34 13.42 -0.17 -37.11
C PHE A 34 12.22 0.78 -36.98
N GLU A 35 12.17 1.89 -37.73
CA GLU A 35 11.01 2.78 -37.70
C GLU A 35 9.80 2.10 -38.37
N LEU A 36 10.03 1.30 -39.41
CA LEU A 36 8.96 0.48 -40.00
C LEU A 36 8.46 -0.58 -39.00
N PHE A 37 9.35 -1.20 -38.23
CA PHE A 37 8.97 -2.24 -37.27
C PHE A 37 8.12 -1.70 -36.11
N ARG A 38 8.22 -0.40 -35.80
CA ARG A 38 7.34 0.24 -34.80
C ARG A 38 5.85 0.10 -35.18
N HIS A 39 5.52 0.11 -36.47
CA HIS A 39 4.14 -0.08 -36.94
C HIS A 39 3.58 -1.48 -36.68
N LEU A 40 4.44 -2.47 -36.41
CA LEU A 40 4.00 -3.80 -35.98
C LEU A 40 3.47 -3.81 -34.54
N VAL A 41 3.64 -2.71 -33.79
CA VAL A 41 3.19 -2.57 -32.41
C VAL A 41 2.15 -1.45 -32.32
N PRO A 42 0.85 -1.75 -32.53
CA PRO A 42 -0.20 -0.73 -32.61
C PRO A 42 -0.22 0.23 -31.40
N LEU A 43 0.04 -0.29 -30.20
CA LEU A 43 0.03 0.49 -28.95
C LEU A 43 0.95 1.72 -29.02
N VAL A 44 2.18 1.56 -29.50
CA VAL A 44 3.18 2.64 -29.54
C VAL A 44 3.19 3.42 -30.86
N SER A 45 2.56 2.86 -31.90
CA SER A 45 2.44 3.53 -33.21
C SER A 45 1.54 4.77 -33.18
N SER A 46 0.59 4.84 -32.23
CA SER A 46 -0.43 5.89 -32.17
C SER A 46 -0.01 7.18 -31.44
N SER A 47 1.28 7.31 -31.07
CA SER A 47 1.92 8.41 -30.29
C SER A 47 1.27 8.77 -28.93
N LYS A 48 0.21 8.09 -28.50
CA LYS A 48 -0.44 8.35 -27.19
C LYS A 48 0.36 7.80 -26.02
N THR A 49 1.02 6.66 -26.21
CA THR A 49 1.73 5.92 -25.16
C THR A 49 3.19 5.71 -25.53
N THR A 50 4.08 6.03 -24.59
CA THR A 50 5.52 5.77 -24.69
C THR A 50 5.86 4.58 -23.78
N HIS A 51 6.07 3.40 -24.37
CA HIS A 51 6.24 2.16 -23.61
C HIS A 51 7.72 1.80 -23.39
N LEU A 52 8.25 2.21 -22.24
CA LEU A 52 9.64 2.00 -21.82
C LEU A 52 9.75 0.94 -20.71
N ASN A 53 9.01 -0.16 -20.85
CA ASN A 53 8.97 -1.24 -19.86
C ASN A 53 9.15 -2.66 -20.44
N ALA A 54 9.89 -2.78 -21.55
CA ALA A 54 10.11 -4.06 -22.24
C ALA A 54 10.81 -5.14 -21.37
N ALA A 55 11.65 -4.75 -20.41
CA ALA A 55 12.31 -5.68 -19.48
C ALA A 55 11.35 -6.33 -18.46
N PHE A 56 10.17 -5.73 -18.25
CA PHE A 56 9.07 -6.33 -17.48
C PHE A 56 8.19 -7.16 -18.41
N MET A 57 7.55 -6.50 -19.38
CA MET A 57 6.69 -7.13 -20.38
C MET A 57 6.56 -6.18 -21.59
N PRO A 58 7.04 -6.55 -22.78
CA PRO A 58 6.81 -5.73 -23.97
C PRO A 58 5.33 -5.82 -24.42
N PRO A 59 4.81 -4.79 -25.11
CA PRO A 59 3.50 -4.87 -25.77
C PRO A 59 3.51 -5.97 -26.85
N SER A 60 2.37 -6.63 -27.04
CA SER A 60 2.21 -7.56 -28.16
C SER A 60 2.27 -6.83 -29.50
N ASN A 61 2.49 -7.61 -30.57
CA ASN A 61 2.70 -7.12 -31.93
C ASN A 61 1.87 -7.92 -32.94
N LEU A 62 1.74 -7.39 -34.15
CA LEU A 62 0.89 -7.98 -35.20
C LEU A 62 1.37 -9.37 -35.65
N ILE A 63 2.68 -9.67 -35.60
CA ILE A 63 3.23 -10.98 -35.94
C ILE A 63 2.75 -12.02 -34.92
N VAL A 64 2.86 -11.71 -33.63
CA VAL A 64 2.38 -12.58 -32.55
C VAL A 64 0.86 -12.73 -32.63
N ASN A 65 0.13 -11.63 -32.85
CA ASN A 65 -1.33 -11.66 -32.97
C ASN A 65 -1.81 -12.56 -34.12
N GLU A 66 -1.17 -12.49 -35.28
CA GLU A 66 -1.49 -13.35 -36.42
C GLU A 66 -1.20 -14.82 -36.09
N ALA A 67 -0.05 -15.12 -35.48
CA ALA A 67 0.30 -16.49 -35.08
C ALA A 67 -0.72 -17.08 -34.10
N LEU A 68 -1.18 -16.29 -33.12
CA LEU A 68 -2.23 -16.70 -32.19
C LEU A 68 -3.59 -16.87 -32.87
N SER A 69 -3.93 -16.00 -33.82
CA SER A 69 -5.15 -16.11 -34.62
C SER A 69 -5.14 -17.39 -35.46
N ARG A 70 -3.98 -17.73 -36.05
CA ARG A 70 -3.76 -19.02 -36.75
C ARG A 70 -4.00 -20.20 -35.81
N PHE A 71 -3.40 -20.19 -34.61
CA PHE A 71 -3.57 -21.26 -33.62
C PHE A 71 -5.05 -21.49 -33.28
N CYS A 72 -5.79 -20.41 -32.98
CA CYS A 72 -7.23 -20.49 -32.68
C CYS A 72 -8.04 -21.01 -33.89
N SER A 73 -7.73 -20.54 -35.10
CA SER A 73 -8.39 -21.00 -36.32
C SER A 73 -8.14 -22.48 -36.60
N GLU A 74 -6.92 -22.96 -36.40
CA GLU A 74 -6.56 -24.38 -36.55
C GLU A 74 -7.32 -25.25 -35.53
N ALA A 75 -7.41 -24.79 -34.28
CA ALA A 75 -8.17 -25.47 -33.22
C ALA A 75 -9.67 -25.57 -33.51
N LEU A 76 -10.24 -24.57 -34.19
CA LEU A 76 -11.67 -24.53 -34.54
C LEU A 76 -12.03 -25.38 -35.77
N HIS A 77 -11.12 -25.46 -36.74
CA HIS A 77 -11.44 -25.96 -38.09
C HIS A 77 -10.72 -27.24 -38.50
N GLN A 78 -9.73 -27.71 -37.74
CA GLN A 78 -9.00 -28.94 -38.05
C GLN A 78 -9.28 -30.04 -37.03
N ALA A 79 -9.47 -31.27 -37.50
CA ALA A 79 -9.81 -32.40 -36.63
C ALA A 79 -8.67 -32.84 -35.70
N SER A 80 -7.41 -32.62 -36.08
CA SER A 80 -6.23 -32.94 -35.25
C SER A 80 -5.04 -32.02 -35.55
N PRO A 81 -5.06 -30.76 -35.08
CA PRO A 81 -3.97 -29.80 -35.35
C PRO A 81 -2.71 -30.05 -34.49
N LYS A 82 -2.78 -30.97 -33.51
CA LYS A 82 -1.71 -31.20 -32.52
C LYS A 82 -0.37 -31.57 -33.15
N SER A 83 -0.33 -32.36 -34.22
CA SER A 83 0.92 -32.74 -34.89
C SER A 83 1.63 -31.51 -35.49
N ARG A 84 0.88 -30.60 -36.10
CA ARG A 84 1.41 -29.34 -36.63
C ARG A 84 1.96 -28.44 -35.52
N TRP A 85 1.29 -28.39 -34.36
CA TRP A 85 1.78 -27.63 -33.22
C TRP A 85 3.06 -28.22 -32.61
N LYS A 86 3.25 -29.55 -32.68
CA LYS A 86 4.52 -30.19 -32.32
C LYS A 86 5.63 -29.81 -33.31
N GLU A 87 5.32 -29.70 -34.61
CA GLU A 87 6.29 -29.18 -35.59
C GLU A 87 6.68 -27.72 -35.29
N ASP A 88 5.72 -26.89 -34.87
CA ASP A 88 6.01 -25.51 -34.43
C ASP A 88 6.97 -25.48 -33.24
N VAL A 89 6.82 -26.40 -32.27
CA VAL A 89 7.77 -26.57 -31.15
C VAL A 89 9.18 -26.90 -31.61
N GLU A 90 9.34 -27.90 -32.48
CA GLU A 90 10.66 -28.31 -32.95
C GLU A 90 11.31 -27.22 -33.83
N ALA A 91 10.52 -26.50 -34.63
CA ALA A 91 10.99 -25.32 -35.35
C ALA A 91 11.51 -24.23 -34.41
N VAL A 92 10.84 -23.97 -33.27
CA VAL A 92 11.36 -23.05 -32.24
C VAL A 92 12.70 -23.56 -31.70
N ARG A 93 12.85 -24.87 -31.46
CA ARG A 93 14.10 -25.45 -30.96
C ARG A 93 15.26 -25.23 -31.92
N GLU A 94 15.02 -25.46 -33.21
CA GLU A 94 16.02 -25.21 -34.27
C GLU A 94 16.39 -23.73 -34.36
N LEU A 95 15.40 -22.84 -34.32
CA LEU A 95 15.62 -21.40 -34.35
C LEU A 95 16.39 -20.91 -33.11
N LEU A 96 16.06 -21.41 -31.91
CA LEU A 96 16.83 -21.11 -30.70
C LEU A 96 18.25 -21.66 -30.77
N GLY A 97 18.45 -22.87 -31.29
CA GLY A 97 19.77 -23.46 -31.53
C GLY A 97 20.63 -22.57 -32.42
N ARG A 98 20.06 -22.06 -33.52
CA ARG A 98 20.70 -21.06 -34.39
C ARG A 98 20.99 -19.76 -33.66
N TYR A 99 20.03 -19.24 -32.89
CA TYR A 99 20.16 -17.97 -32.19
C TYR A 99 21.29 -17.97 -31.17
N ILE A 100 21.33 -18.98 -30.29
CA ILE A 100 22.30 -19.04 -29.19
C ILE A 100 23.59 -19.81 -29.56
N ASN A 101 23.74 -20.21 -30.82
CA ASN A 101 24.86 -21.00 -31.34
C ASN A 101 25.07 -22.37 -30.64
N THR A 102 24.04 -23.20 -30.60
CA THR A 102 24.14 -24.56 -30.05
C THR A 102 23.41 -25.60 -30.90
N ASP A 103 23.69 -26.87 -30.64
CA ASP A 103 22.90 -27.98 -31.17
C ASP A 103 21.49 -27.97 -30.55
N PRO A 104 20.40 -28.02 -31.34
CA PRO A 104 19.04 -27.97 -30.82
C PRO A 104 18.74 -29.00 -29.71
N SER A 105 19.37 -30.18 -29.74
CA SER A 105 19.16 -31.23 -28.74
C SER A 105 19.63 -30.85 -27.33
N THR A 106 20.47 -29.83 -27.19
CA THR A 106 20.94 -29.27 -25.90
C THR A 106 19.93 -28.34 -25.23
N ILE A 107 18.79 -28.09 -25.89
CA ILE A 107 17.73 -27.21 -25.39
C ILE A 107 16.54 -28.08 -24.96
N ALA A 108 16.02 -27.80 -23.76
CA ALA A 108 14.77 -28.34 -23.25
C ALA A 108 13.75 -27.23 -23.07
N PHE A 109 12.49 -27.47 -23.43
CA PHE A 109 11.40 -26.54 -23.13
C PHE A 109 10.80 -26.79 -21.75
N VAL A 110 10.69 -25.69 -20.99
CA VAL A 110 10.15 -25.63 -19.63
C VAL A 110 9.10 -24.51 -19.55
N ARG A 111 8.33 -24.44 -18.48
CA ARG A 111 7.24 -23.47 -18.32
C ARG A 111 7.73 -22.04 -18.17
N ASP A 112 8.78 -21.85 -17.38
CA ASP A 112 9.37 -20.55 -17.09
C ASP A 112 10.85 -20.67 -16.69
N THR A 113 11.54 -19.54 -16.57
CA THR A 113 12.96 -19.51 -16.15
C THR A 113 13.16 -20.18 -14.79
N THR A 114 12.20 -20.07 -13.86
CA THR A 114 12.30 -20.67 -12.51
C THR A 114 12.38 -22.18 -12.60
N GLU A 115 11.53 -22.80 -13.42
CA GLU A 115 11.58 -24.24 -13.65
C GLU A 115 12.91 -24.65 -14.30
N GLY A 116 13.40 -23.90 -15.29
CA GLY A 116 14.69 -24.18 -15.94
C GLY A 116 15.88 -24.13 -14.99
N LEU A 117 16.00 -23.04 -14.23
CA LEU A 117 17.04 -22.88 -13.20
C LEU A 117 16.93 -24.00 -12.16
N GLY A 118 15.74 -24.23 -11.61
CA GLY A 118 15.50 -25.25 -10.60
C GLY A 118 15.79 -26.68 -11.08
N SER A 119 15.53 -26.97 -12.35
CA SER A 119 15.78 -28.28 -12.95
C SER A 119 17.27 -28.59 -13.03
N PHE A 120 18.07 -27.61 -13.45
CA PHE A 120 19.52 -27.75 -13.44
C PHE A 120 20.07 -27.85 -12.01
N ILE A 121 19.64 -26.95 -11.13
CA ILE A 121 20.08 -26.90 -9.72
C ILE A 121 19.85 -28.22 -9.01
N ARG A 122 18.67 -28.83 -9.18
CA ARG A 122 18.33 -30.10 -8.53
C ARG A 122 18.92 -31.33 -9.22
N GLY A 123 19.35 -31.22 -10.47
CA GLY A 123 20.05 -32.28 -11.19
C GLY A 123 21.55 -32.36 -10.89
N LEU A 124 22.09 -31.37 -10.16
CA LEU A 124 23.48 -31.39 -9.71
C LEU A 124 23.63 -32.28 -8.46
N ASN A 125 24.69 -33.09 -8.46
CA ASN A 125 25.04 -33.94 -7.33
C ASN A 125 25.86 -33.15 -6.30
N PHE A 126 25.27 -32.88 -5.14
CA PHE A 126 25.97 -32.24 -4.02
C PHE A 126 26.07 -33.17 -2.82
N GLN A 127 27.10 -32.95 -2.01
CA GLN A 127 27.24 -33.58 -0.70
C GLN A 127 27.08 -32.53 0.40
N PRO A 128 26.57 -32.89 1.60
CA PRO A 128 26.58 -31.99 2.75
C PRO A 128 27.97 -31.38 2.96
N GLY A 129 28.03 -30.05 3.14
CA GLY A 129 29.27 -29.28 3.23
C GLY A 129 29.88 -28.85 1.89
N ASP A 130 29.27 -29.17 0.75
CA ASP A 130 29.55 -28.45 -0.50
C ASP A 130 28.97 -27.02 -0.44
N ASN A 131 29.51 -26.11 -1.25
CA ASN A 131 29.01 -24.74 -1.34
C ASN A 131 28.72 -24.29 -2.78
N VAL A 132 27.87 -23.26 -2.89
CA VAL A 132 27.60 -22.51 -4.12
C VAL A 132 27.73 -21.02 -3.87
N VAL A 133 28.09 -20.27 -4.91
CA VAL A 133 28.31 -18.82 -4.82
C VAL A 133 27.37 -18.09 -5.77
N ILE A 134 26.64 -17.10 -5.25
CA ILE A 134 25.74 -16.23 -6.03
C ILE A 134 25.89 -14.77 -5.57
N LEU A 135 25.47 -13.80 -6.38
CA LEU A 135 25.39 -12.40 -5.92
C LEU A 135 24.23 -12.23 -4.92
N ASP A 136 24.38 -11.36 -3.92
CA ASP A 136 23.33 -11.04 -2.94
C ASP A 136 22.11 -10.31 -3.55
N CYS A 137 22.27 -9.80 -4.78
CA CYS A 137 21.27 -9.07 -5.54
C CYS A 137 20.66 -9.87 -6.70
N GLU A 138 20.94 -11.18 -6.79
CA GLU A 138 20.36 -12.05 -7.81
C GLU A 138 18.83 -12.04 -7.82
N HIS A 139 18.25 -12.35 -8.99
CA HIS A 139 16.81 -12.49 -9.10
C HIS A 139 16.30 -13.58 -8.15
N PRO A 140 15.17 -13.39 -7.44
CA PRO A 140 14.64 -14.37 -6.50
C PRO A 140 14.47 -15.78 -7.08
N ASN A 141 14.04 -15.88 -8.35
CA ASN A 141 13.90 -17.16 -9.06
C ASN A 141 15.21 -17.95 -9.16
N GLN A 142 16.36 -17.27 -9.20
CA GLN A 142 17.68 -17.91 -9.18
C GLN A 142 18.14 -18.18 -7.75
N ALA A 143 17.95 -17.24 -6.82
CA ALA A 143 18.45 -17.36 -5.46
C ALA A 143 17.71 -18.43 -4.62
N PHE A 144 16.38 -18.47 -4.68
CA PHE A 144 15.59 -19.34 -3.79
C PHE A 144 15.79 -20.83 -4.05
N ALA A 145 16.04 -21.23 -5.29
CA ALA A 145 16.35 -22.62 -5.62
C ALA A 145 17.62 -23.10 -4.90
N TRP A 146 18.65 -22.26 -4.79
CA TRP A 146 19.84 -22.56 -4.00
C TRP A 146 19.57 -22.51 -2.49
N LEU A 147 18.93 -21.44 -2.01
CA LEU A 147 18.72 -21.21 -0.58
C LEU A 147 17.89 -22.31 0.10
N THR A 148 16.94 -22.91 -0.63
CA THR A 148 16.13 -24.02 -0.11
C THR A 148 16.94 -25.30 0.12
N LEU A 149 18.09 -25.49 -0.56
CA LEU A 149 18.98 -26.63 -0.38
C LEU A 149 19.86 -26.53 0.87
N ARG A 150 19.81 -25.43 1.63
CA ARG A 150 20.48 -25.32 2.94
C ARG A 150 20.04 -26.40 3.92
N SER A 151 18.76 -26.79 3.88
CA SER A 151 18.23 -27.88 4.71
C SER A 151 18.83 -29.24 4.37
N ALA A 152 19.32 -29.41 3.13
CA ALA A 152 20.04 -30.59 2.66
C ALA A 152 21.56 -30.50 2.91
N GLY A 153 22.04 -29.47 3.62
CA GLY A 153 23.45 -29.30 3.97
C GLY A 153 24.30 -28.55 2.95
N LEU A 154 23.68 -27.89 1.95
CA LEU A 154 24.39 -27.01 1.01
C LEU A 154 24.67 -25.64 1.64
N GLU A 155 25.92 -25.18 1.59
CA GLU A 155 26.25 -23.79 1.96
C GLU A 155 26.00 -22.86 0.76
N VAL A 156 25.23 -21.79 0.96
CA VAL A 156 24.97 -20.78 -0.10
C VAL A 156 25.65 -19.48 0.31
N ARG A 157 26.75 -19.16 -0.37
CA ARG A 157 27.58 -17.97 -0.17
C ARG A 157 27.07 -16.83 -1.03
N LEU A 158 26.77 -15.71 -0.40
CA LEU A 158 26.31 -14.50 -1.07
C LEU A 158 27.50 -13.54 -1.22
N VAL A 159 27.80 -13.16 -2.45
CA VAL A 159 28.79 -12.11 -2.75
C VAL A 159 28.12 -10.75 -2.52
N PRO A 160 28.63 -9.92 -1.59
CA PRO A 160 28.07 -8.60 -1.33
C PRO A 160 28.18 -7.70 -2.56
N THR A 161 27.12 -6.96 -2.87
CA THR A 161 27.15 -5.94 -3.93
C THR A 161 26.82 -4.55 -3.39
N ASP A 162 27.31 -3.50 -4.07
CA ASP A 162 26.90 -2.12 -3.77
C ASP A 162 25.59 -1.82 -4.55
N PRO A 163 24.44 -1.72 -3.86
CA PRO A 163 23.17 -1.43 -4.52
C PRO A 163 23.11 -0.02 -5.10
N GLU A 164 23.91 0.91 -4.57
CA GLU A 164 23.97 2.28 -5.09
C GLU A 164 24.93 2.36 -6.27
N ASN A 165 26.09 1.71 -6.23
CA ASN A 165 27.08 1.72 -7.32
C ASN A 165 27.42 0.32 -7.80
N PRO A 166 26.47 -0.36 -8.47
CA PRO A 166 26.69 -1.71 -8.93
C PRO A 166 27.78 -1.78 -9.98
N ALA A 167 28.66 -2.76 -9.86
CA ALA A 167 29.69 -3.10 -10.83
C ALA A 167 29.33 -4.40 -11.56
N ALA A 168 29.84 -4.59 -12.78
CA ALA A 168 29.74 -5.86 -13.48
C ALA A 168 30.54 -6.91 -12.71
N ALA A 169 29.91 -8.03 -12.37
CA ALA A 169 30.58 -9.15 -11.73
C ALA A 169 31.38 -9.96 -12.75
N ASP A 170 32.58 -10.37 -12.34
CA ASP A 170 33.56 -11.12 -13.13
C ASP A 170 34.23 -12.21 -12.26
N ALA A 171 35.26 -12.90 -12.76
CA ALA A 171 35.93 -13.94 -11.98
C ALA A 171 36.55 -13.42 -10.67
N SER A 172 37.05 -12.17 -10.66
CA SER A 172 37.63 -11.56 -9.46
C SER A 172 36.59 -11.30 -8.37
N THR A 173 35.35 -11.04 -8.79
CA THR A 173 34.19 -10.84 -7.91
C THR A 173 33.83 -12.11 -7.13
N PHE A 174 33.86 -13.26 -7.80
CA PHE A 174 33.53 -14.56 -7.18
C PHE A 174 34.72 -15.22 -6.48
N GLY A 175 35.95 -15.00 -6.95
CA GLY A 175 37.17 -15.67 -6.48
C GLY A 175 37.34 -15.77 -4.96
N PRO A 176 37.13 -14.69 -4.17
CA PRO A 176 37.26 -14.72 -2.71
C PRO A 176 36.29 -15.65 -1.98
N PHE A 177 35.20 -16.07 -2.63
CA PHE A 177 34.15 -16.92 -2.07
C PHE A 177 34.23 -18.37 -2.56
N VAL A 178 35.15 -18.64 -3.50
CA VAL A 178 35.33 -19.95 -4.14
C VAL A 178 36.46 -20.72 -3.44
N ASP A 179 36.20 -21.98 -3.08
CA ASP A 179 37.16 -22.91 -2.51
C ASP A 179 37.08 -24.30 -3.18
N GLU A 180 37.72 -25.31 -2.57
CA GLU A 180 37.75 -26.70 -3.07
C GLU A 180 36.40 -27.43 -2.95
N ARG A 181 35.48 -26.90 -2.15
CA ARG A 181 34.12 -27.43 -1.91
C ARG A 181 33.07 -26.70 -2.75
N THR A 182 33.46 -25.66 -3.49
CA THR A 182 32.55 -24.96 -4.40
C THR A 182 32.17 -25.84 -5.58
N ARG A 183 30.87 -25.99 -5.82
CA ARG A 183 30.34 -26.84 -6.89
C ARG A 183 29.69 -26.06 -8.02
N ALA A 184 29.11 -24.90 -7.70
CA ALA A 184 28.48 -24.06 -8.70
C ALA A 184 28.57 -22.57 -8.38
N ILE A 185 28.55 -21.77 -9.45
CA ILE A 185 28.33 -20.32 -9.43
C ILE A 185 27.05 -20.04 -10.20
N GLY A 186 26.14 -19.30 -9.60
CA GLY A 186 24.91 -18.83 -10.25
C GLY A 186 24.96 -17.31 -10.43
N LEU A 187 24.80 -16.83 -11.67
CA LEU A 187 24.70 -15.39 -11.94
C LEU A 187 23.75 -15.05 -13.08
N SER A 188 23.04 -13.92 -12.99
CA SER A 188 22.33 -13.38 -14.14
C SER A 188 23.33 -12.76 -15.13
N SER A 189 23.16 -12.97 -16.43
CA SER A 189 23.97 -12.29 -17.46
C SER A 189 23.76 -10.78 -17.46
N ILE A 190 22.51 -10.36 -17.28
CA ILE A 190 22.11 -8.97 -17.10
C ILE A 190 21.19 -8.89 -15.89
N MET A 191 21.56 -8.06 -14.91
CA MET A 191 20.76 -7.89 -13.69
C MET A 191 19.46 -7.12 -13.98
N PHE A 192 18.34 -7.70 -13.58
CA PHE A 192 17.00 -7.14 -13.83
C PHE A 192 16.76 -5.77 -13.18
N HIS A 193 17.53 -5.43 -12.14
CA HIS A 193 17.28 -4.27 -11.29
C HIS A 193 18.31 -3.13 -11.39
N THR A 194 19.44 -3.37 -12.05
CA THR A 194 20.49 -2.35 -12.27
C THR A 194 20.84 -2.21 -13.74
N GLY A 195 20.53 -3.23 -14.56
CA GLY A 195 21.00 -3.30 -15.93
C GLY A 195 22.49 -3.56 -16.05
N GLN A 196 23.22 -3.90 -14.97
CA GLN A 196 24.62 -4.30 -15.11
C GLN A 196 24.70 -5.59 -15.95
N ARG A 197 25.69 -5.67 -16.84
CA ARG A 197 26.00 -6.85 -17.66
C ARG A 197 27.24 -7.51 -17.06
N ASN A 198 27.07 -8.69 -16.48
CA ASN A 198 28.14 -9.45 -15.84
C ASN A 198 28.99 -10.17 -16.89
N ASP A 199 30.29 -10.35 -16.62
CA ASP A 199 31.21 -11.05 -17.51
C ASP A 199 31.16 -12.56 -17.27
N VAL A 200 30.09 -13.17 -17.79
CA VAL A 200 29.86 -14.61 -17.65
C VAL A 200 30.97 -15.43 -18.30
N ALA A 201 31.55 -14.94 -19.40
CA ALA A 201 32.63 -15.64 -20.12
C ALA A 201 33.91 -15.71 -19.27
N ASP A 202 34.29 -14.61 -18.63
CA ASP A 202 35.43 -14.56 -17.71
C ASP A 202 35.23 -15.50 -16.50
N VAL A 203 34.04 -15.49 -15.89
CA VAL A 203 33.68 -16.42 -14.80
C VAL A 203 33.79 -17.88 -15.27
N CYS A 204 33.27 -18.21 -16.45
CA CYS A 204 33.35 -19.56 -16.99
C CYS A 204 34.80 -19.99 -17.26
N ALA A 205 35.61 -19.13 -17.87
CA ALA A 205 37.01 -19.38 -18.15
C ALA A 205 37.81 -19.66 -16.87
N ALA A 206 37.55 -18.89 -15.80
CA ALA A 206 38.25 -19.00 -14.53
C ALA A 206 37.86 -20.23 -13.70
N PHE A 207 36.60 -20.69 -13.76
CA PHE A 207 36.11 -21.70 -12.81
C PHE A 207 35.70 -23.04 -13.43
N ARG A 208 35.27 -23.12 -14.69
CA ARG A 208 34.79 -24.40 -15.25
C ARG A 208 35.87 -25.46 -15.35
N HIS A 209 37.11 -25.08 -15.68
CA HIS A 209 38.23 -26.02 -15.75
C HIS A 209 38.59 -26.64 -14.38
N ARG A 210 38.10 -26.06 -13.28
CA ARG A 210 38.24 -26.58 -11.90
C ARG A 210 37.09 -27.52 -11.50
N GLY A 211 36.18 -27.85 -12.41
CA GLY A 211 34.99 -28.67 -12.13
C GLY A 211 33.85 -27.90 -11.46
N ILE A 212 33.87 -26.55 -11.47
CA ILE A 212 32.81 -25.72 -10.91
C ILE A 212 31.80 -25.39 -12.03
N HIS A 213 30.53 -25.71 -11.84
CA HIS A 213 29.50 -25.39 -12.83
C HIS A 213 29.12 -23.91 -12.81
N VAL A 214 28.85 -23.31 -13.97
CA VAL A 214 28.32 -21.95 -14.06
C VAL A 214 26.92 -21.98 -14.66
N LEU A 215 25.93 -21.56 -13.88
CA LEU A 215 24.52 -21.44 -14.28
C LEU A 215 24.19 -19.98 -14.53
N ALA A 216 23.74 -19.65 -15.74
CA ALA A 216 23.39 -18.29 -16.12
C ALA A 216 21.87 -18.09 -16.34
N ASP A 217 21.29 -17.06 -15.72
CA ASP A 217 19.99 -16.52 -16.15
C ASP A 217 20.20 -15.55 -17.33
N LEU A 218 19.69 -15.92 -18.50
CA LEU A 218 19.81 -15.14 -19.74
C LEU A 218 18.53 -14.35 -20.07
N THR A 219 17.55 -14.30 -19.17
CA THR A 219 16.22 -13.73 -19.39
C THR A 219 16.24 -12.27 -19.84
N GLN A 220 17.21 -11.47 -19.38
CA GLN A 220 17.35 -10.06 -19.78
C GLN A 220 18.32 -9.87 -20.95
N GLN A 221 18.99 -10.91 -21.45
CA GLN A 221 19.85 -10.84 -22.64
C GLN A 221 19.14 -11.39 -23.88
N VAL A 222 18.43 -12.51 -23.72
CA VAL A 222 17.72 -13.19 -24.81
C VAL A 222 16.64 -12.31 -25.43
N GLY A 223 16.72 -12.14 -26.75
CA GLY A 223 15.85 -11.30 -27.56
C GLY A 223 16.15 -9.80 -27.49
N PHE A 224 17.09 -9.36 -26.64
CA PHE A 224 17.55 -7.97 -26.58
C PHE A 224 18.97 -7.78 -27.12
N ALA A 225 19.79 -8.84 -27.10
CA ALA A 225 21.18 -8.83 -27.52
C ALA A 225 21.56 -10.11 -28.29
N ALA A 226 22.72 -10.11 -28.94
CA ALA A 226 23.29 -11.37 -29.41
C ALA A 226 23.69 -12.26 -28.22
N VAL A 227 23.53 -13.57 -28.39
CA VAL A 227 23.88 -14.59 -27.40
C VAL A 227 24.65 -15.70 -28.11
N ASP A 228 25.77 -16.11 -27.54
CA ASP A 228 26.52 -17.28 -27.98
C ASP A 228 26.90 -18.09 -26.73
N VAL A 229 26.19 -19.20 -26.48
CA VAL A 229 26.44 -19.98 -25.26
C VAL A 229 27.77 -20.74 -25.31
N LYS A 230 28.36 -20.93 -26.49
CA LYS A 230 29.70 -21.52 -26.63
C LYS A 230 30.78 -20.51 -26.29
N GLU A 231 30.63 -19.26 -26.73
CA GLU A 231 31.52 -18.16 -26.35
C GLU A 231 31.43 -17.85 -24.85
N LEU A 232 30.21 -17.78 -24.30
CA LEU A 232 30.01 -17.63 -22.86
C LEU A 232 30.58 -18.82 -22.08
N GLY A 233 30.57 -20.01 -22.68
CA GLY A 233 31.08 -21.22 -22.07
C GLY A 233 30.34 -21.63 -20.81
N VAL A 234 29.04 -21.38 -20.68
CA VAL A 234 28.25 -21.74 -19.49
C VAL A 234 28.03 -23.25 -19.38
N SER A 235 27.82 -23.76 -18.16
CA SER A 235 27.41 -25.16 -17.94
C SER A 235 25.94 -25.35 -18.31
N ALA A 236 25.11 -24.38 -17.94
CA ALA A 236 23.72 -24.31 -18.32
C ALA A 236 23.24 -22.86 -18.32
N ALA A 237 22.17 -22.61 -19.07
CA ALA A 237 21.50 -21.32 -19.10
C ALA A 237 19.99 -21.49 -19.16
N ALA A 238 19.26 -20.66 -18.43
CA ALA A 238 17.79 -20.63 -18.48
C ALA A 238 17.31 -19.24 -18.90
N PHE A 239 16.24 -19.20 -19.68
CA PHE A 239 15.63 -17.93 -20.10
C PHE A 239 14.18 -18.11 -20.54
N SER A 240 13.41 -17.05 -20.32
CA SER A 240 12.01 -16.98 -20.77
C SER A 240 11.89 -16.40 -22.17
N LEU A 241 10.90 -16.85 -22.94
CA LEU A 241 10.66 -16.36 -24.30
C LEU A 241 9.70 -15.16 -24.33
N HIS A 242 9.06 -14.81 -23.21
CA HIS A 242 8.01 -13.78 -23.20
C HIS A 242 8.51 -12.33 -23.13
N LYS A 243 9.81 -12.13 -22.90
CA LYS A 243 10.42 -10.80 -22.87
C LYS A 243 10.93 -10.42 -24.25
N GLY A 244 12.25 -10.43 -24.47
CA GLY A 244 12.84 -9.99 -25.75
C GLY A 244 12.28 -10.72 -26.97
N LEU A 245 11.87 -11.99 -26.82
CA LEU A 245 11.29 -12.81 -27.90
C LEU A 245 9.75 -12.74 -28.01
N ASN A 246 9.07 -11.88 -27.24
CA ASN A 246 7.64 -11.52 -27.39
C ASN A 246 6.65 -12.71 -27.44
N SER A 247 7.02 -13.88 -26.92
CA SER A 247 6.09 -15.01 -26.77
C SER A 247 5.06 -14.74 -25.66
N PRO A 248 3.86 -15.35 -25.69
CA PRO A 248 3.05 -15.49 -24.49
C PRO A 248 3.83 -16.18 -23.35
N THR A 249 3.44 -15.90 -22.10
CA THR A 249 4.01 -16.54 -20.90
C THR A 249 3.77 -18.05 -20.88
N GLY A 250 4.46 -18.78 -19.98
CA GLY A 250 4.35 -20.23 -19.89
C GLY A 250 5.20 -21.02 -20.90
N PHE A 251 6.20 -20.37 -21.51
CA PHE A 251 7.17 -21.00 -22.40
C PHE A 251 8.57 -20.41 -22.23
N ALA A 252 9.52 -21.26 -21.86
CA ALA A 252 10.91 -20.94 -21.55
C ALA A 252 11.83 -22.07 -22.03
N ALA A 253 13.14 -21.81 -22.05
CA ALA A 253 14.14 -22.78 -22.46
C ALA A 253 15.22 -22.94 -21.40
N LEU A 254 15.69 -24.18 -21.26
CA LEU A 254 16.88 -24.58 -20.52
C LEU A 254 17.90 -25.14 -21.52
N TYR A 255 19.03 -24.47 -21.65
CA TYR A 255 20.22 -24.98 -22.31
C TYR A 255 21.10 -25.71 -21.29
N VAL A 256 21.59 -26.90 -21.63
CA VAL A 256 22.62 -27.61 -20.87
C VAL A 256 23.73 -28.08 -21.81
N ASP A 257 24.97 -27.76 -21.48
CA ASP A 257 26.15 -28.18 -22.23
C ASP A 257 26.23 -29.72 -22.32
N THR A 258 26.59 -30.23 -23.51
CA THR A 258 26.59 -31.67 -23.80
C THR A 258 27.54 -32.47 -22.91
N LYS A 259 28.61 -31.88 -22.39
CA LYS A 259 29.51 -32.58 -21.45
C LYS A 259 28.89 -32.57 -20.05
N VAL A 260 28.34 -31.42 -19.65
CA VAL A 260 27.73 -31.26 -18.33
C VAL A 260 26.54 -32.18 -18.12
N ILE A 261 25.67 -32.31 -19.12
CA ILE A 261 24.47 -33.16 -19.02
C ILE A 261 24.80 -34.66 -18.85
N GLN A 262 26.01 -35.08 -19.22
CA GLN A 262 26.50 -36.46 -19.00
C GLN A 262 26.99 -36.68 -17.55
N ASP A 263 27.44 -35.61 -16.88
CA ASP A 263 27.95 -35.64 -15.51
C ASP A 263 26.84 -35.42 -14.45
N MET A 264 25.67 -34.96 -14.87
CA MET A 264 24.49 -34.75 -14.02
C MET A 264 23.76 -36.05 -13.69
N ASP A 265 22.90 -36.01 -12.64
CA ASP A 265 21.99 -37.12 -12.35
C ASP A 265 21.14 -37.46 -13.61
N PRO A 266 21.13 -38.72 -14.07
CA PRO A 266 20.30 -39.12 -15.19
C PRO A 266 18.80 -38.99 -14.91
N VAL A 267 18.37 -39.00 -13.65
CA VAL A 267 16.97 -38.82 -13.26
C VAL A 267 16.66 -37.33 -13.07
N PRO A 268 15.80 -36.72 -13.91
CA PRO A 268 15.43 -35.33 -13.74
C PRO A 268 14.55 -35.16 -12.48
N PRO A 269 14.60 -33.97 -11.82
CA PRO A 269 13.83 -33.71 -10.60
C PRO A 269 12.32 -33.68 -10.83
N ILE A 270 11.90 -33.47 -12.08
CA ILE A 270 10.53 -33.59 -12.55
C ILE A 270 10.56 -34.51 -13.76
N VAL A 271 9.84 -35.64 -13.69
CA VAL A 271 9.78 -36.63 -14.77
C VAL A 271 8.53 -36.40 -15.60
N GLY A 272 8.72 -35.93 -16.84
CA GLY A 272 7.69 -35.85 -17.87
C GLY A 272 7.85 -36.97 -18.90
N TYR A 273 6.74 -37.44 -19.46
CA TYR A 273 6.76 -38.44 -20.55
C TYR A 273 7.60 -37.97 -21.75
N GLY A 274 7.62 -36.65 -22.04
CA GLY A 274 8.44 -36.07 -23.11
C GLY A 274 9.95 -36.19 -22.88
N GLY A 275 10.40 -36.44 -21.65
CA GLY A 275 11.80 -36.66 -21.31
C GLY A 275 12.27 -38.12 -21.45
N VAL A 276 11.36 -39.06 -21.72
CA VAL A 276 11.65 -40.50 -21.78
C VAL A 276 11.84 -40.96 -23.24
N SER A 277 13.06 -41.37 -23.57
CA SER A 277 13.42 -41.86 -24.92
C SER A 277 12.96 -43.29 -25.21
N SER A 278 12.75 -44.14 -24.18
CA SER A 278 12.36 -45.54 -24.38
C SER A 278 10.92 -45.76 -24.84
N VAL A 279 10.05 -44.72 -24.82
CA VAL A 279 8.65 -44.86 -25.27
C VAL A 279 8.48 -44.62 -26.78
N GLY A 280 9.48 -44.05 -27.45
CA GLY A 280 9.42 -43.71 -28.88
C GLY A 280 8.28 -42.75 -29.23
N ASP A 281 7.98 -42.60 -30.53
CA ASP A 281 6.82 -41.82 -31.02
C ASP A 281 5.50 -42.62 -30.98
N SER A 282 5.43 -43.69 -30.17
CA SER A 282 4.25 -44.53 -30.08
C SER A 282 3.06 -43.75 -29.49
N GLU A 283 1.95 -43.69 -30.22
CA GLU A 283 0.68 -43.15 -29.72
C GLU A 283 -0.02 -44.12 -28.72
N ASP A 284 0.56 -45.29 -28.50
CA ASP A 284 0.12 -46.23 -27.47
C ASP A 284 0.66 -45.79 -26.10
N PHE A 285 -0.17 -45.04 -25.36
CA PHE A 285 0.14 -44.50 -24.02
C PHE A 285 0.19 -45.56 -22.91
N ALA A 286 0.31 -46.84 -23.25
CA ALA A 286 0.51 -47.91 -22.28
C ALA A 286 1.83 -47.73 -21.53
N VAL A 287 1.83 -47.96 -20.21
CA VAL A 287 3.06 -47.95 -19.41
C VAL A 287 3.91 -49.15 -19.82
N PRO A 288 5.12 -48.96 -20.38
CA PRO A 288 5.94 -50.09 -20.83
C PRO A 288 6.46 -50.89 -19.63
N GLU A 289 6.55 -52.23 -19.75
CA GLU A 289 7.13 -53.11 -18.72
C GLU A 289 8.67 -52.96 -18.58
N GLY A 290 9.32 -52.26 -19.52
CA GLY A 290 10.78 -52.07 -19.56
C GLY A 290 11.31 -50.90 -18.72
N PRO A 291 12.64 -50.73 -18.64
CA PRO A 291 13.25 -49.62 -17.90
C PRO A 291 12.91 -48.25 -18.51
N VAL A 292 12.77 -47.24 -17.65
CA VAL A 292 12.62 -45.84 -18.06
C VAL A 292 13.99 -45.32 -18.49
N ILE A 293 14.16 -45.04 -19.79
CA ILE A 293 15.42 -44.50 -20.34
C ILE A 293 15.19 -43.04 -20.72
N PHE A 294 15.79 -42.12 -19.97
CA PHE A 294 15.72 -40.69 -20.27
C PHE A 294 16.55 -40.31 -21.50
N HIS A 295 16.18 -39.21 -22.17
CA HIS A 295 16.98 -38.67 -23.25
C HIS A 295 18.42 -38.37 -22.78
N PRO A 296 19.46 -38.66 -23.59
CA PRO A 296 20.84 -38.40 -23.22
C PRO A 296 21.17 -36.90 -23.19
N THR A 297 20.31 -36.06 -23.75
CA THR A 297 20.49 -34.60 -23.87
C THR A 297 19.60 -33.85 -22.87
N ALA A 298 19.59 -32.51 -22.95
CA ALA A 298 18.75 -31.67 -22.09
C ALA A 298 17.25 -32.01 -22.23
N ARG A 299 16.83 -32.62 -23.34
CA ARG A 299 15.45 -33.06 -23.59
C ARG A 299 14.86 -33.93 -22.48
N ARG A 300 15.69 -34.55 -21.62
CA ARG A 300 15.22 -35.27 -20.42
C ARG A 300 14.40 -34.40 -19.45
N TYR A 301 14.56 -33.08 -19.48
CA TYR A 301 13.80 -32.13 -18.66
C TYR A 301 12.45 -31.71 -19.29
N GLU A 302 12.05 -32.27 -20.43
CA GLU A 302 10.85 -31.83 -21.16
C GLU A 302 9.55 -32.47 -20.67
N HIS A 303 8.49 -31.67 -20.75
CA HIS A 303 7.11 -32.10 -20.58
C HIS A 303 6.52 -32.57 -21.92
N ALA A 304 5.53 -33.47 -21.87
CA ALA A 304 4.88 -33.98 -23.09
C ALA A 304 3.94 -32.97 -23.77
N ASN A 305 3.11 -32.27 -22.98
CA ASN A 305 2.24 -31.20 -23.47
C ASN A 305 2.80 -29.86 -23.00
N MET A 306 3.58 -29.21 -23.85
CA MET A 306 4.06 -27.84 -23.61
C MET A 306 3.06 -26.79 -24.12
N SER A 307 3.34 -25.51 -23.87
CA SER A 307 2.49 -24.42 -24.35
C SER A 307 2.58 -24.27 -25.88
N PHE A 308 1.78 -25.06 -26.60
CA PHE A 308 1.72 -25.03 -28.07
C PHE A 308 1.34 -23.66 -28.61
N ILE A 309 0.42 -22.96 -27.95
CA ILE A 309 0.02 -21.60 -28.31
C ILE A 309 1.20 -20.63 -28.22
N SER A 310 2.04 -20.77 -27.19
CA SER A 310 3.25 -19.96 -27.04
C SER A 310 4.31 -20.35 -28.07
N ALA A 311 4.47 -21.64 -28.38
CA ALA A 311 5.42 -22.12 -29.38
C ALA A 311 5.11 -21.58 -30.79
N VAL A 312 3.83 -21.56 -31.18
CA VAL A 312 3.37 -20.99 -32.46
C VAL A 312 3.71 -19.50 -32.58
N ALA A 313 3.47 -18.73 -31.52
CA ALA A 313 3.83 -17.32 -31.47
C ALA A 313 5.36 -17.10 -31.45
N ALA A 314 6.08 -17.89 -30.64
CA ALA A 314 7.53 -17.83 -30.54
C ALA A 314 8.20 -18.14 -31.89
N ARG A 315 7.72 -19.14 -32.63
CA ARG A 315 8.24 -19.49 -33.97
C ARG A 315 8.21 -18.26 -34.88
N ALA A 316 7.05 -17.63 -34.99
CA ALA A 316 6.85 -16.49 -35.88
C ALA A 316 7.77 -15.31 -35.48
N PHE A 317 7.83 -14.99 -34.19
CA PHE A 317 8.63 -13.85 -33.73
C PHE A 317 10.14 -14.11 -33.77
N ILE A 318 10.60 -15.30 -33.40
CA ILE A 318 12.04 -15.65 -33.45
C ILE A 318 12.51 -15.68 -34.91
N GLN A 319 11.69 -16.16 -35.85
CA GLN A 319 12.01 -16.11 -37.27
C GLN A 319 12.20 -14.66 -37.74
N PHE A 320 11.26 -13.76 -37.43
CA PHE A 320 11.39 -12.34 -37.71
C PHE A 320 12.63 -11.70 -37.05
N TYR A 321 12.91 -12.07 -35.80
CA TYR A 321 14.07 -11.60 -35.05
C TYR A 321 15.40 -12.02 -35.68
N LEU A 322 15.51 -13.25 -36.19
CA LEU A 322 16.74 -13.75 -36.80
C LEU A 322 16.91 -13.33 -38.25
N GLU A 323 15.84 -13.36 -39.05
CA GLU A 323 15.91 -13.22 -40.52
C GLU A 323 15.74 -11.77 -40.98
N VAL A 324 15.00 -10.96 -40.22
CA VAL A 324 14.67 -9.57 -40.61
C VAL A 324 15.36 -8.56 -39.69
N MET A 325 15.19 -8.66 -38.37
CA MET A 325 15.81 -7.71 -37.44
C MET A 325 17.33 -7.92 -37.33
N GLY A 326 17.76 -9.16 -37.11
CA GLY A 326 19.15 -9.49 -36.81
C GLY A 326 19.54 -9.13 -35.36
N PRO A 327 19.94 -10.11 -34.52
CA PRO A 327 20.27 -9.87 -33.10
C PRO A 327 21.28 -8.75 -32.85
N ARG A 328 22.35 -8.68 -33.65
CA ARG A 328 23.40 -7.66 -33.50
C ARG A 328 22.94 -6.27 -33.92
N ASN A 329 22.06 -6.17 -34.92
CA ASN A 329 21.50 -4.88 -35.34
C ASN A 329 20.59 -4.31 -34.26
N LEU A 330 19.73 -5.17 -33.67
CA LEU A 330 18.89 -4.78 -32.53
C LEU A 330 19.75 -4.32 -31.35
N GLU A 331 20.77 -5.10 -30.98
CA GLU A 331 21.68 -4.74 -29.87
C GLU A 331 22.32 -3.37 -30.08
N GLN A 332 22.82 -3.07 -31.29
CA GLN A 332 23.42 -1.77 -31.60
C GLN A 332 22.40 -0.62 -31.59
N ARG A 333 21.17 -0.87 -32.06
CA ARG A 333 20.08 0.10 -31.99
C ARG A 333 19.75 0.43 -30.54
N MET A 334 19.63 -0.57 -29.68
CA MET A 334 19.37 -0.41 -28.26
C MET A 334 20.48 0.39 -27.56
N TYR A 335 21.75 0.06 -27.82
CA TYR A 335 22.87 0.86 -27.32
C TYR A 335 22.82 2.32 -27.80
N SER A 336 22.42 2.56 -29.05
CA SER A 336 22.29 3.93 -29.55
C SER A 336 21.21 4.74 -28.82
N LEU A 337 20.08 4.11 -28.48
CA LEU A 337 19.03 4.73 -27.66
C LEU A 337 19.48 4.93 -26.20
N GLY A 338 20.17 3.94 -25.62
CA GLY A 338 20.74 4.01 -24.28
C GLY A 338 21.78 5.12 -24.13
N ASP A 339 22.62 5.33 -25.14
CA ASP A 339 23.61 6.41 -25.16
C ASP A 339 22.93 7.78 -25.23
N ALA A 340 21.91 7.94 -26.09
CA ALA A 340 21.12 9.17 -26.16
C ALA A 340 20.41 9.48 -24.82
N LEU A 341 19.85 8.45 -24.18
CA LEU A 341 19.24 8.56 -22.86
C LEU A 341 20.25 8.99 -21.80
N ARG A 342 21.41 8.32 -21.74
CA ARG A 342 22.48 8.63 -20.78
C ARG A 342 23.02 10.03 -20.96
N GLN A 343 23.24 10.46 -22.21
CA GLN A 343 23.66 11.83 -22.51
C GLN A 343 22.63 12.85 -22.02
N SER A 344 21.35 12.66 -22.37
CA SER A 344 20.27 13.57 -21.97
C SER A 344 20.10 13.62 -20.44
N CYS A 345 20.26 12.48 -19.76
CA CYS A 345 20.26 12.41 -18.30
C CYS A 345 21.42 13.20 -17.70
N ALA A 346 22.63 13.09 -18.27
CA ALA A 346 23.79 13.87 -17.82
C ALA A 346 23.57 15.38 -17.98
N GLU A 347 22.98 15.82 -19.10
CA GLU A 347 22.61 17.22 -19.34
C GLU A 347 21.60 17.76 -18.31
N LEU A 348 20.72 16.90 -17.80
CA LEU A 348 19.71 17.23 -16.78
C LEU A 348 20.20 17.02 -15.34
N GLY A 349 21.43 16.55 -15.13
CA GLY A 349 21.95 16.20 -13.81
C GLY A 349 21.27 14.98 -13.17
N VAL A 350 20.63 14.13 -13.97
CA VAL A 350 20.01 12.88 -13.53
C VAL A 350 21.02 11.75 -13.66
N GLY A 351 21.34 11.08 -12.55
CA GLY A 351 22.25 9.93 -12.57
C GLY A 351 21.60 8.69 -13.19
N VAL A 352 22.39 7.82 -13.81
CA VAL A 352 21.98 6.47 -14.24
C VAL A 352 22.73 5.46 -13.36
N VAL A 353 22.02 4.46 -12.83
CA VAL A 353 22.59 3.43 -11.96
C VAL A 353 23.42 2.45 -12.80
N GLY A 354 24.54 1.99 -12.23
CA GLY A 354 25.41 0.97 -12.82
C GLY A 354 26.49 1.49 -13.77
N PRO A 355 27.28 0.58 -14.36
CA PRO A 355 28.46 0.94 -15.16
C PRO A 355 28.10 1.79 -16.39
N SER A 356 29.02 2.65 -16.82
CA SER A 356 28.88 3.50 -18.02
C SER A 356 29.46 2.86 -19.29
N GLU A 357 30.38 1.92 -19.16
CA GLU A 357 30.97 1.23 -20.32
C GLU A 357 29.97 0.24 -20.93
N ARG A 358 29.72 0.34 -22.24
CA ARG A 358 28.74 -0.51 -22.96
C ARG A 358 28.89 -2.01 -22.69
N LYS A 359 30.12 -2.51 -22.55
CA LYS A 359 30.40 -3.93 -22.25
C LYS A 359 29.90 -4.37 -20.87
N HIS A 360 29.72 -3.46 -19.93
CA HIS A 360 29.35 -3.72 -18.54
C HIS A 360 27.89 -3.33 -18.20
N HIS A 361 27.11 -2.89 -19.18
CA HIS A 361 25.68 -2.62 -18.99
C HIS A 361 24.83 -3.16 -20.13
N ALA A 362 23.54 -3.35 -19.83
CA ALA A 362 22.55 -3.83 -20.75
C ALA A 362 22.38 -2.84 -21.93
N PRO A 363 22.09 -3.36 -23.13
CA PRO A 363 21.75 -2.51 -24.26
C PRO A 363 20.37 -1.87 -24.10
N HIS A 364 19.41 -2.58 -23.49
CA HIS A 364 18.00 -2.19 -23.50
C HIS A 364 17.48 -1.66 -22.16
N LEU A 365 18.20 -1.79 -21.04
CA LEU A 365 17.68 -1.55 -19.68
C LEU A 365 18.54 -0.53 -18.93
N HIS A 366 17.92 0.53 -18.42
CA HIS A 366 18.56 1.58 -17.64
C HIS A 366 17.73 1.96 -16.42
N VAL A 367 18.38 2.31 -15.31
CA VAL A 367 17.69 2.82 -14.11
C VAL A 367 18.14 4.25 -13.86
N LEU A 368 17.19 5.18 -13.96
CA LEU A 368 17.40 6.60 -13.72
C LEU A 368 17.26 6.87 -12.22
N ARG A 369 18.18 7.61 -11.61
CA ARG A 369 18.16 8.00 -10.19
C ARG A 369 17.10 9.07 -9.93
N LEU A 370 15.85 8.65 -10.07
CA LEU A 370 14.61 9.39 -9.89
C LEU A 370 13.83 8.69 -8.77
N GLN A 371 14.22 8.92 -7.53
CA GLN A 371 13.73 8.16 -6.36
C GLN A 371 12.54 8.84 -5.66
N ASP A 372 12.27 10.11 -5.98
CA ASP A 372 11.10 10.80 -5.46
C ASP A 372 9.81 10.12 -5.96
N PRO A 373 8.86 9.74 -5.08
CA PRO A 373 7.67 9.00 -5.48
C PRO A 373 6.80 9.77 -6.47
N ARG A 374 6.88 11.11 -6.52
CA ARG A 374 6.15 11.94 -7.48
C ARG A 374 6.54 11.69 -8.94
N TRP A 375 7.70 11.09 -9.19
CA TRP A 375 8.10 10.70 -10.55
C TRP A 375 7.18 9.65 -11.15
N SER A 376 6.67 8.71 -10.34
CA SER A 376 5.81 7.63 -10.84
C SER A 376 4.50 8.18 -11.40
N GLU A 377 3.79 8.98 -10.61
CA GLU A 377 2.54 9.63 -11.00
C GLU A 377 2.74 10.55 -12.21
N ARG A 378 3.83 11.32 -12.24
CA ARG A 378 4.12 12.23 -13.35
C ARG A 378 4.34 11.50 -14.68
N LEU A 379 5.09 10.40 -14.65
CA LEU A 379 5.33 9.58 -15.85
C LEU A 379 4.03 8.94 -16.33
N GLU A 380 3.20 8.45 -15.42
CA GLU A 380 1.89 7.86 -15.73
C GLU A 380 0.96 8.87 -16.39
N VAL A 381 0.82 10.08 -15.82
CA VAL A 381 0.01 11.17 -16.40
C VAL A 381 0.51 11.59 -17.79
N ALA A 382 1.82 11.50 -18.04
CA ALA A 382 2.40 11.80 -19.35
C ALA A 382 2.28 10.65 -20.38
N GLY A 383 1.67 9.52 -19.99
CA GLY A 383 1.54 8.34 -20.83
C GLY A 383 2.84 7.55 -21.03
N ILE A 384 3.80 7.69 -20.11
CA ILE A 384 5.06 6.94 -20.11
C ILE A 384 4.92 5.73 -19.20
N VAL A 385 5.06 4.54 -19.79
CA VAL A 385 5.05 3.27 -19.05
C VAL A 385 6.48 2.90 -18.69
N ALA A 386 6.82 2.98 -17.40
CA ALA A 386 8.09 2.60 -16.82
C ALA A 386 7.87 1.94 -15.45
N THR A 387 8.88 1.28 -14.88
CA THR A 387 8.75 0.63 -13.56
C THR A 387 9.43 1.48 -12.48
N ASN A 388 8.74 1.78 -11.39
CA ASN A 388 9.38 2.30 -10.19
C ASN A 388 10.17 1.20 -9.48
N PHE A 389 11.44 1.48 -9.14
CA PHE A 389 12.36 0.52 -8.57
C PHE A 389 13.11 1.13 -7.37
N ARG A 390 13.73 0.28 -6.53
CA ARG A 390 14.40 0.68 -5.28
C ARG A 390 15.37 1.86 -5.44
N THR A 391 16.13 1.88 -6.54
CA THR A 391 17.18 2.87 -6.80
C THR A 391 16.73 4.00 -7.74
N GLY A 392 15.49 3.97 -8.23
CA GLY A 392 14.88 4.98 -9.09
C GLY A 392 13.94 4.39 -10.15
N ILE A 393 13.74 5.09 -11.27
CA ILE A 393 12.84 4.64 -12.35
C ILE A 393 13.61 3.76 -13.35
N ARG A 394 13.17 2.50 -13.52
CA ARG A 394 13.68 1.60 -14.55
C ARG A 394 12.95 1.82 -15.86
N VAL A 395 13.72 2.17 -16.89
CA VAL A 395 13.28 2.28 -18.27
C VAL A 395 13.93 1.18 -19.10
N SER A 396 13.18 0.64 -20.06
CA SER A 396 13.68 -0.40 -20.94
C SER A 396 13.07 -0.36 -22.34
N PHE A 397 13.95 -0.45 -23.34
CA PHE A 397 13.62 -0.34 -24.75
C PHE A 397 13.20 -1.69 -25.36
N GLY A 398 12.24 -1.64 -26.27
CA GLY A 398 11.83 -2.76 -27.13
C GLY A 398 12.24 -2.51 -28.58
N PHE A 399 12.11 -3.51 -29.47
CA PHE A 399 12.48 -3.35 -30.89
C PHE A 399 11.74 -2.20 -31.60
N TYR A 400 10.61 -1.80 -31.04
CA TYR A 400 9.76 -0.70 -31.50
C TYR A 400 10.21 0.68 -30.98
N SER A 401 11.13 0.74 -30.01
CA SER A 401 11.55 1.99 -29.38
C SER A 401 12.39 2.85 -30.33
N ASN A 402 12.20 4.17 -30.26
CA ASN A 402 12.94 5.12 -31.08
C ASN A 402 13.41 6.35 -30.28
N LEU A 403 14.09 7.27 -30.97
CA LEU A 403 14.67 8.46 -30.33
C LEU A 403 13.58 9.41 -29.78
N GLU A 404 12.43 9.49 -30.45
CA GLU A 404 11.28 10.28 -29.99
C GLU A 404 10.77 9.81 -28.62
N ASP A 405 10.79 8.50 -28.35
CA ASP A 405 10.44 7.96 -27.03
C ASP A 405 11.41 8.46 -25.93
N VAL A 406 12.71 8.55 -26.25
CA VAL A 406 13.74 9.08 -25.34
C VAL A 406 13.52 10.58 -25.12
N GLU A 407 13.32 11.33 -26.19
CA GLU A 407 13.07 12.79 -26.14
C GLU A 407 11.83 13.12 -25.32
N ARG A 408 10.74 12.36 -25.49
CA ARG A 408 9.52 12.54 -24.71
C ARG A 408 9.73 12.24 -23.23
N LEU A 409 10.46 11.18 -22.89
CA LEU A 409 10.83 10.89 -21.51
C LEU A 409 11.64 12.04 -20.89
N MET A 410 12.62 12.56 -21.63
CA MET A 410 13.47 13.67 -21.18
C MET A 410 12.70 14.98 -21.03
N ALA A 411 11.72 15.26 -21.90
CA ALA A 411 10.84 16.41 -21.76
C ALA A 411 10.02 16.36 -20.45
N VAL A 412 9.47 15.19 -20.11
CA VAL A 412 8.70 15.00 -18.87
C VAL A 412 9.57 15.13 -17.63
N ILE A 413 10.79 14.58 -17.67
CA ILE A 413 11.76 14.70 -16.57
C ILE A 413 12.22 16.15 -16.40
N ARG A 414 12.57 16.85 -17.48
CA ARG A 414 12.94 18.27 -17.45
C ARG A 414 11.84 19.11 -16.81
N ALA A 415 10.60 18.96 -17.28
CA ALA A 415 9.46 19.67 -16.70
C ALA A 415 9.23 19.33 -15.21
N GLY A 416 9.54 18.10 -14.79
CA GLY A 416 9.46 17.67 -13.40
C GLY A 416 10.49 18.36 -12.51
N LEU A 417 11.73 18.43 -12.97
CA LEU A 417 12.80 19.15 -12.29
C LEU A 417 12.48 20.65 -12.19
N GLU A 418 11.97 21.25 -13.27
CA GLU A 418 11.53 22.67 -13.30
C GLU A 418 10.37 22.94 -12.34
N SER A 419 9.47 21.96 -12.13
CA SER A 419 8.39 22.04 -11.15
C SER A 419 8.82 21.73 -9.70
N GLY A 420 10.11 21.55 -9.45
CA GLY A 420 10.67 21.33 -8.10
C GLY A 420 10.59 19.89 -7.59
N ILE A 421 10.40 18.88 -8.45
CA ILE A 421 10.55 17.48 -8.06
C ILE A 421 12.06 17.16 -8.07
N PRO A 422 12.70 16.88 -6.92
CA PRO A 422 14.11 16.54 -6.89
C PRO A 422 14.35 15.15 -7.53
N PRO A 423 15.52 14.91 -8.14
CA PRO A 423 15.87 13.59 -8.67
C PRO A 423 16.03 12.57 -7.53
N TYR A 424 16.59 12.99 -6.40
CA TYR A 424 16.83 12.12 -5.25
C TYR A 424 15.88 12.43 -4.10
N HIS A 425 15.22 11.40 -3.57
CA HIS A 425 14.59 11.47 -2.26
C HIS A 425 15.69 11.20 -1.21
N LYS A 426 16.06 12.21 -0.42
CA LYS A 426 16.95 11.97 0.74
C LYS A 426 16.22 11.02 1.69
N ARG A 427 16.52 9.72 1.64
CA ARG A 427 16.13 8.81 2.73
C ARG A 427 16.83 9.33 3.97
N VAL A 428 16.04 9.91 4.87
CA VAL A 428 16.50 10.19 6.22
C VAL A 428 16.90 8.83 6.80
N PRO A 429 18.12 8.66 7.33
CA PRO A 429 18.52 7.44 7.99
C PRO A 429 17.42 7.04 8.98
N ALA A 430 17.13 5.73 9.06
CA ALA A 430 16.24 5.20 10.07
C ALA A 430 16.65 5.77 11.43
N SER A 431 15.69 6.26 12.20
CA SER A 431 16.01 6.92 13.46
C SER A 431 16.78 5.95 14.36
N HIS A 432 17.77 6.43 15.11
CA HIS A 432 18.48 5.59 16.09
C HIS A 432 17.48 4.86 17.00
N GLU A 433 16.37 5.52 17.37
CA GLU A 433 15.27 4.90 18.12
C GLU A 433 14.65 3.68 17.42
N TYR A 434 14.41 3.74 16.11
CA TYR A 434 13.84 2.61 15.36
C TYR A 434 14.83 1.47 15.17
N VAL A 435 16.10 1.80 14.87
CA VAL A 435 17.17 0.80 14.79
C VAL A 435 17.31 0.07 16.12
N THR A 436 17.37 0.81 17.24
CA THR A 436 17.42 0.23 18.59
C THR A 436 16.17 -0.61 18.90
N SER A 437 14.98 -0.19 18.45
CA SER A 437 13.74 -0.97 18.63
C SER A 437 13.76 -2.27 17.84
N LEU A 438 14.31 -2.27 16.62
CA LEU A 438 14.51 -3.48 15.81
C LEU A 438 15.57 -4.40 16.42
N GLU A 439 16.71 -3.87 16.84
CA GLU A 439 17.76 -4.64 17.53
C GLU A 439 17.22 -5.29 18.80
N SER A 440 16.37 -4.58 19.53
CA SER A 440 15.68 -5.12 20.72
C SER A 440 14.75 -6.28 20.37
N ARG A 441 13.99 -6.14 19.27
CA ARG A 441 13.10 -7.20 18.80
C ARG A 441 13.88 -8.41 18.31
N ILE A 442 14.99 -8.19 17.60
CA ILE A 442 15.90 -9.25 17.14
C ILE A 442 16.49 -9.98 18.33
N SER A 443 17.08 -9.25 19.29
CA SER A 443 17.67 -9.83 20.50
C SER A 443 16.64 -10.61 21.33
N TRP A 444 15.41 -10.10 21.44
CA TRP A 444 14.32 -10.83 22.07
C TRP A 444 13.92 -12.09 21.28
N LEU A 445 13.76 -12.00 19.96
CA LEU A 445 13.43 -13.14 19.09
C LEU A 445 14.51 -14.22 19.17
N GLU A 446 15.78 -13.83 19.19
CA GLU A 446 16.92 -14.74 19.38
C GLU A 446 16.84 -15.46 20.73
N THR A 447 16.57 -14.71 21.80
CA THR A 447 16.38 -15.28 23.14
C THR A 447 15.17 -16.20 23.19
N PHE A 448 14.05 -15.82 22.56
CA PHE A 448 12.82 -16.60 22.49
C PHE A 448 12.99 -17.89 21.69
N VAL A 449 13.67 -17.84 20.54
CA VAL A 449 14.03 -19.02 19.74
C VAL A 449 14.95 -19.94 20.54
N GLN A 450 15.88 -19.37 21.32
CA GLN A 450 16.73 -20.15 22.20
C GLN A 450 15.91 -20.84 23.30
N SER A 451 14.99 -20.13 23.97
CA SER A 451 14.07 -20.70 24.96
C SER A 451 13.18 -21.80 24.36
N LEU A 452 12.65 -21.61 23.15
CA LEU A 452 11.88 -22.63 22.43
C LEU A 452 12.70 -23.91 22.16
N ARG A 453 14.00 -23.78 21.86
CA ARG A 453 14.87 -24.93 21.65
C ARG A 453 15.02 -25.78 22.91
N VAL A 454 15.09 -25.16 24.09
CA VAL A 454 15.29 -25.87 25.38
C VAL A 454 13.98 -26.33 26.04
N ALA A 455 12.83 -25.78 25.63
CA ALA A 455 11.51 -26.10 26.20
C ALA A 455 11.00 -27.51 25.82
N THR A 456 10.18 -28.12 26.69
CA THR A 456 9.47 -29.37 26.38
C THR A 456 8.36 -29.15 25.33
N PRO A 457 7.84 -30.20 24.67
CA PRO A 457 6.78 -30.04 23.67
C PRO A 457 5.56 -29.28 24.18
N GLU A 458 5.11 -29.54 25.40
CA GLU A 458 3.96 -28.89 26.04
C GLU A 458 4.26 -27.42 26.34
N GLN A 459 5.47 -27.11 26.83
CA GLN A 459 5.92 -25.73 27.08
C GLN A 459 6.08 -24.93 25.78
N ARG A 460 6.54 -25.56 24.70
CA ARG A 460 6.61 -24.91 23.38
C ARG A 460 5.22 -24.55 22.88
N GLU A 461 4.26 -25.45 23.01
CA GLU A 461 2.89 -25.21 22.58
C GLU A 461 2.23 -24.08 23.39
N GLU A 462 2.48 -24.03 24.71
CA GLU A 462 2.04 -22.93 25.58
C GLU A 462 2.68 -21.58 25.18
N MET A 463 4.00 -21.55 24.95
CA MET A 463 4.73 -20.35 24.52
C MET A 463 4.31 -19.84 23.12
N LEU A 464 3.97 -20.76 22.20
CA LEU A 464 3.49 -20.42 20.86
C LEU A 464 2.03 -19.92 20.90
N ASN A 465 1.20 -20.51 21.75
CA ASN A 465 -0.19 -20.09 21.91
C ASN A 465 -0.30 -18.72 22.61
N SER A 466 0.55 -18.42 23.59
CA SER A 466 0.58 -17.10 24.24
C SER A 466 1.06 -15.98 23.32
N THR A 467 2.01 -16.27 22.43
CA THR A 467 2.45 -15.33 21.39
C THR A 467 1.38 -15.10 20.31
N ALA A 468 0.72 -16.17 19.83
CA ALA A 468 -0.38 -16.06 18.88
C ALA A 468 -1.59 -15.29 19.45
N ALA A 469 -1.88 -15.44 20.75
CA ALA A 469 -2.93 -14.68 21.44
C ALA A 469 -2.59 -13.18 21.59
N ALA A 470 -1.30 -12.82 21.64
CA ALA A 470 -0.83 -11.44 21.75
C ALA A 470 -0.74 -10.69 20.40
N GLU A 471 -0.60 -11.42 19.29
CA GLU A 471 -0.48 -10.82 17.95
C GLU A 471 -1.82 -10.38 17.33
N GLY A 472 -2.96 -10.99 17.71
CA GLY A 472 -4.25 -10.70 17.08
C GLY A 472 -4.26 -11.09 15.59
N LYS A 473 -5.44 -11.31 15.01
CA LYS A 473 -5.58 -11.61 13.57
C LYS A 473 -5.31 -10.36 12.71
N ASP A 474 -4.07 -9.91 12.63
CA ASP A 474 -3.70 -8.78 11.77
C ASP A 474 -2.58 -9.19 10.81
N HIS A 475 -2.89 -10.16 9.93
CA HIS A 475 -2.15 -10.37 8.70
C HIS A 475 -2.59 -9.33 7.66
N SER A 476 -2.31 -8.06 7.90
CA SER A 476 -2.32 -7.04 6.86
C SER A 476 -0.99 -6.28 6.90
N LEU A 477 -0.03 -6.76 6.11
CA LEU A 477 1.13 -5.98 5.70
C LEU A 477 0.61 -4.69 5.05
N PRO A 478 1.00 -3.48 5.51
CA PRO A 478 0.62 -2.26 4.81
C PRO A 478 1.53 -2.11 3.59
N GLY A 479 1.05 -2.62 2.45
CA GLY A 479 1.80 -2.60 1.20
C GLY A 479 1.25 -3.48 0.09
N SER A 480 -0.06 -3.65 -0.02
CA SER A 480 -0.70 -4.05 -1.28
C SER A 480 -2.17 -3.67 -1.26
N TYR A 481 -2.52 -2.62 -2.00
CA TYR A 481 -3.88 -2.47 -2.49
C TYR A 481 -4.09 -3.60 -3.51
N ASN A 482 -4.61 -4.74 -3.06
CA ASN A 482 -5.07 -5.79 -3.97
C ASN A 482 -6.35 -5.32 -4.67
N LYS A 483 -6.18 -4.64 -5.81
CA LYS A 483 -7.16 -4.61 -6.90
C LYS A 483 -7.19 -5.99 -7.56
N ALA A 484 -7.87 -6.95 -6.94
CA ALA A 484 -8.20 -8.21 -7.59
C ALA A 484 -9.32 -8.92 -6.81
N GLN A 485 -10.54 -8.41 -6.88
CA GLN A 485 -11.76 -9.20 -6.63
C GLN A 485 -13.00 -8.44 -7.14
N GLU A 486 -13.05 -8.26 -8.45
CA GLU A 486 -14.32 -8.12 -9.18
C GLU A 486 -14.23 -9.06 -10.38
N GLU A 487 -14.87 -10.22 -10.28
CA GLU A 487 -15.48 -10.90 -11.43
C GLU A 487 -16.37 -12.05 -10.94
N ILE A 488 -17.68 -11.84 -11.05
CA ILE A 488 -18.75 -12.82 -10.90
C ILE A 488 -19.00 -13.45 -12.29
N ARG A 489 -19.12 -14.78 -12.38
CA ARG A 489 -19.87 -15.54 -13.42
C ARG A 489 -20.04 -17.02 -13.00
N THR A 490 -21.24 -17.45 -12.57
CA THR A 490 -22.33 -18.16 -13.31
C THR A 490 -22.15 -19.68 -13.52
N ASP A 491 -22.73 -20.45 -12.58
CA ASP A 491 -23.79 -21.49 -12.68
C ASP A 491 -23.76 -22.80 -13.54
N GLU A 492 -24.51 -23.78 -12.99
CA GLU A 492 -25.16 -25.03 -13.51
C GLU A 492 -24.49 -26.43 -13.42
N GLY A 493 -25.18 -27.41 -12.74
CA GLY A 493 -25.12 -28.83 -13.14
C GLY A 493 -25.27 -30.05 -12.18
N ALA A 494 -26.25 -30.10 -11.24
CA ALA A 494 -26.93 -31.31 -10.68
C ALA A 494 -26.29 -32.32 -9.64
N PRO A 495 -27.10 -33.02 -8.78
CA PRO A 495 -26.77 -33.55 -7.42
C PRO A 495 -27.06 -35.09 -7.24
N PRO A 496 -27.32 -35.75 -6.06
CA PRO A 496 -27.22 -35.43 -4.60
C PRO A 496 -26.71 -36.56 -3.60
N LEU A 497 -26.36 -36.14 -2.35
CA LEU A 497 -26.41 -36.79 -0.98
C LEU A 497 -25.39 -37.91 -0.54
N ALA A 498 -24.85 -38.05 0.69
CA ALA A 498 -24.61 -37.32 1.99
C ALA A 498 -24.00 -38.37 2.99
N PRO A 499 -23.63 -38.14 4.30
CA PRO A 499 -23.35 -36.94 5.14
C PRO A 499 -21.99 -37.03 5.95
N GLY A 500 -21.48 -36.05 6.70
CA GLY A 500 -21.95 -34.75 7.19
C GLY A 500 -20.78 -33.89 7.72
N ASN A 501 -20.76 -32.56 7.63
CA ASN A 501 -21.68 -31.49 8.05
C ASN A 501 -21.67 -31.20 9.56
N TYR A 502 -20.84 -30.22 9.98
CA TYR A 502 -21.14 -29.41 11.17
C TYR A 502 -20.77 -27.91 11.09
N ILE A 503 -20.03 -27.41 10.10
CA ILE A 503 -19.62 -25.98 10.10
C ILE A 503 -20.19 -25.16 8.92
N SER A 504 -20.66 -25.80 7.84
CA SER A 504 -21.22 -25.08 6.67
C SER A 504 -22.74 -24.83 6.72
N HIS A 505 -23.44 -25.25 7.78
CA HIS A 505 -24.91 -25.04 7.91
C HIS A 505 -25.33 -23.75 8.63
N LEU A 506 -24.38 -22.97 9.13
CA LEU A 506 -24.70 -21.62 9.59
C LEU A 506 -24.61 -20.70 8.38
N GLY A 507 -25.71 -20.58 7.64
CA GLY A 507 -25.95 -19.50 6.68
C GLY A 507 -26.00 -18.11 7.34
N ILE A 508 -25.05 -17.82 8.23
CA ILE A 508 -25.02 -16.65 9.10
C ILE A 508 -24.31 -15.47 8.42
N HIS A 509 -23.43 -15.70 7.43
CA HIS A 509 -22.64 -14.61 6.84
C HIS A 509 -23.10 -14.08 5.48
N ALA A 510 -24.26 -14.50 4.98
CA ALA A 510 -24.83 -13.94 3.75
C ALA A 510 -26.17 -13.20 3.94
N ARG A 511 -26.69 -13.10 5.18
CA ARG A 511 -27.96 -12.41 5.51
C ARG A 511 -27.99 -11.80 6.93
N SER A 512 -26.92 -11.11 7.36
CA SER A 512 -27.05 -10.14 8.47
C SER A 512 -27.41 -8.75 7.91
N SER A 513 -28.51 -8.65 7.16
CA SER A 513 -29.03 -7.34 6.76
C SER A 513 -29.60 -6.67 8.02
N ALA A 514 -28.76 -5.87 8.69
CA ALA A 514 -29.25 -4.87 9.63
C ALA A 514 -30.12 -3.89 8.82
N ASN A 515 -31.29 -3.52 9.34
CA ASN A 515 -32.20 -2.61 8.66
C ASN A 515 -32.16 -1.24 9.36
N LEU A 516 -32.13 -0.17 8.57
CA LEU A 516 -32.45 1.17 9.04
C LEU A 516 -33.94 1.38 8.83
N GLU A 517 -34.69 1.64 9.90
CA GLU A 517 -36.12 1.92 9.83
C GLU A 517 -36.37 3.39 10.14
N LEU A 518 -37.34 3.98 9.46
CA LEU A 518 -37.85 5.31 9.80
C LEU A 518 -38.64 5.21 11.11
N GLY A 519 -38.12 5.83 12.16
CA GLY A 519 -38.85 5.99 13.42
C GLY A 519 -40.12 6.81 13.23
N LEU A 520 -41.01 6.75 14.23
CA LEU A 520 -42.32 7.44 14.24
C LEU A 520 -42.25 8.96 13.99
N GLU A 521 -41.06 9.55 14.12
CA GLU A 521 -40.78 10.98 13.96
C GLU A 521 -39.95 11.31 12.71
N GLY A 522 -39.59 10.31 11.89
CA GLY A 522 -38.87 10.49 10.62
C GLY A 522 -37.34 10.38 10.69
N SER A 523 -36.74 10.08 11.84
CA SER A 523 -35.30 9.77 11.97
C SER A 523 -35.02 8.29 11.66
N LEU A 524 -33.85 8.01 11.08
CA LEU A 524 -33.42 6.63 10.77
C LEU A 524 -32.80 5.98 12.00
N ILE A 525 -33.36 4.86 12.41
CA ILE A 525 -32.91 4.08 13.57
C ILE A 525 -32.36 2.73 13.08
N TYR A 526 -31.20 2.36 13.60
CA TYR A 526 -30.47 1.14 13.27
C TYR A 526 -30.96 -0.03 14.13
N HIS A 527 -31.39 -1.08 13.44
CA HIS A 527 -31.75 -2.35 14.07
C HIS A 527 -30.79 -3.46 13.62
N GLY A 528 -29.96 -3.91 14.58
CA GLY A 528 -29.03 -5.01 14.37
C GLY A 528 -29.72 -6.38 14.19
N ALA A 529 -28.93 -7.40 13.85
CA ALA A 529 -29.43 -8.73 13.45
C ALA A 529 -30.30 -9.46 14.51
N THR A 530 -30.17 -9.08 15.78
CA THR A 530 -30.92 -9.63 16.93
C THR A 530 -32.12 -8.77 17.35
N SER A 531 -32.41 -7.69 16.63
CA SER A 531 -33.52 -6.78 16.95
C SER A 531 -34.88 -7.45 16.75
N ILE A 532 -35.80 -7.23 17.68
CA ILE A 532 -37.21 -7.65 17.57
C ILE A 532 -37.95 -6.92 16.43
N PHE A 533 -37.41 -5.79 15.96
CA PHE A 533 -37.95 -5.01 14.86
C PHE A 533 -37.52 -5.57 13.48
N ARG A 534 -36.80 -6.70 13.44
CA ARG A 534 -36.51 -7.40 12.18
C ARG A 534 -37.77 -8.06 11.64
N VAL A 535 -38.50 -7.38 10.75
CA VAL A 535 -39.62 -7.97 10.02
C VAL A 535 -39.12 -8.46 8.66
N ASP A 536 -39.08 -9.78 8.45
CA ASP A 536 -38.86 -10.38 7.12
C ASP A 536 -40.13 -10.17 6.28
N LEU A 537 -40.32 -8.98 5.71
CA LEU A 537 -41.41 -8.74 4.75
C LEU A 537 -41.02 -9.38 3.41
N PRO A 538 -41.82 -10.30 2.85
CA PRO A 538 -41.59 -10.81 1.50
C PRO A 538 -41.71 -9.66 0.52
N SER A 539 -40.73 -9.55 -0.37
CA SER A 539 -40.73 -8.63 -1.51
C SER A 539 -41.99 -8.84 -2.35
N THR A 540 -43.00 -8.00 -2.12
CA THR A 540 -44.11 -7.80 -3.05
C THR A 540 -44.21 -6.31 -3.31
N SER A 541 -44.16 -5.99 -4.60
CA SER A 541 -44.40 -4.68 -5.17
C SER A 541 -45.75 -4.09 -4.75
N SER A 542 -45.83 -2.75 -4.84
CA SER A 542 -47.00 -1.87 -4.75
C SER A 542 -47.50 -1.52 -3.35
N LYS A 543 -47.13 -0.33 -2.85
CA LYS A 543 -48.03 0.46 -2.02
C LYS A 543 -48.82 1.40 -2.93
N ASP A 544 -50.14 1.17 -2.98
CA ASP A 544 -51.16 2.03 -3.58
C ASP A 544 -51.19 3.37 -2.82
N PRO A 545 -51.25 4.55 -3.47
CA PRO A 545 -51.23 5.86 -2.80
C PRO A 545 -52.50 6.21 -2.00
N ARG A 546 -53.37 5.26 -1.68
CA ARG A 546 -54.75 5.52 -1.23
C ARG A 546 -55.23 4.69 -0.04
N ASP A 547 -54.35 4.40 0.93
CA ASP A 547 -54.78 3.81 2.20
C ASP A 547 -54.78 4.86 3.33
N PRO A 548 -55.92 5.18 3.95
CA PRO A 548 -56.05 6.26 4.92
C PRO A 548 -55.88 5.72 6.35
N ASP A 549 -54.65 5.73 6.86
CA ASP A 549 -54.37 5.61 8.32
C ASP A 549 -53.35 6.68 8.78
N ASP A 550 -53.37 7.83 8.12
CA ASP A 550 -52.49 8.99 8.37
C ASP A 550 -52.98 9.90 9.53
N THR A 551 -54.08 9.54 10.19
CA THR A 551 -54.72 10.34 11.23
C THR A 551 -54.08 10.20 12.62
N THR A 552 -53.34 9.12 12.88
CA THR A 552 -52.65 8.95 14.18
C THR A 552 -51.28 9.63 14.21
N VAL A 553 -50.64 9.79 13.04
CA VAL A 553 -49.32 10.44 12.90
C VAL A 553 -49.45 11.97 12.80
N ALA A 554 -50.56 12.48 12.26
CA ALA A 554 -50.83 13.92 12.18
C ALA A 554 -51.04 14.60 13.55
N LEU A 555 -51.50 13.86 14.57
CA LEU A 555 -51.73 14.40 15.93
C LEU A 555 -50.44 14.64 16.74
N LEU A 556 -49.29 14.09 16.32
CA LEU A 556 -47.99 14.35 16.95
C LEU A 556 -47.15 15.41 16.20
N ARG A 557 -47.59 15.87 15.03
CA ARG A 557 -46.90 16.89 14.21
C ARG A 557 -47.27 18.34 14.56
N GLY A 558 -47.96 18.57 15.68
CA GLY A 558 -48.46 19.89 16.09
C GLY A 558 -47.52 20.68 17.02
N GLY A 559 -46.75 21.62 16.47
CA GLY A 559 -46.77 23.04 16.87
C GLY A 559 -46.42 23.50 18.30
N GLY A 560 -45.54 22.84 19.06
CA GLY A 560 -45.25 23.24 20.46
C GLY A 560 -43.80 23.53 20.88
N ILE A 561 -42.78 23.11 20.11
CA ILE A 561 -41.40 23.03 20.65
C ILE A 561 -40.49 24.16 20.13
N GLU A 562 -40.63 24.60 18.88
CA GLU A 562 -39.76 25.64 18.29
C GLU A 562 -39.98 27.04 18.88
N ALA A 563 -41.19 27.33 19.38
CA ALA A 563 -41.54 28.61 20.00
C ALA A 563 -40.81 28.87 21.35
N ASN A 564 -40.18 27.85 21.95
CA ASN A 564 -39.48 27.99 23.22
C ASN A 564 -37.97 28.27 23.08
N PHE A 565 -37.37 28.12 21.90
CA PHE A 565 -35.90 28.26 21.76
C PHE A 565 -35.42 29.71 21.78
N GLU A 566 -36.14 30.62 21.12
CA GLU A 566 -35.85 32.06 21.20
C GLU A 566 -36.01 32.57 22.64
N SER A 567 -37.01 32.06 23.37
CA SER A 567 -37.21 32.36 24.80
C SER A 567 -36.03 31.87 25.66
N VAL A 568 -35.51 30.67 25.40
CA VAL A 568 -34.30 30.16 26.09
C VAL A 568 -33.08 31.03 25.76
N MET A 569 -32.87 31.40 24.50
CA MET A 569 -31.76 32.29 24.12
C MET A 569 -31.86 33.65 24.80
N GLN A 570 -33.05 34.27 24.82
CA GLN A 570 -33.31 35.52 25.51
C GLN A 570 -33.11 35.39 27.03
N HIS A 571 -33.55 34.29 27.65
CA HIS A 571 -33.36 34.03 29.07
C HIS A 571 -31.88 34.03 29.48
N PHE A 572 -31.01 33.49 28.63
CA PHE A 572 -29.57 33.48 28.85
C PHE A 572 -28.85 34.73 28.27
N GLY A 573 -29.60 35.74 27.80
CA GLY A 573 -29.07 37.01 27.30
C GLY A 573 -28.32 36.89 25.97
N ILE A 574 -28.84 36.08 25.04
CA ILE A 574 -28.31 35.89 23.69
C ILE A 574 -29.25 36.53 22.68
N ASP A 575 -28.79 37.59 22.00
CA ASP A 575 -29.58 38.47 21.13
C ASP A 575 -29.99 37.85 19.77
N GLY A 576 -29.90 36.52 19.65
CA GLY A 576 -30.27 35.76 18.45
C GLY A 576 -29.12 34.96 17.82
N PRO A 577 -29.45 34.08 16.84
CA PRO A 577 -28.52 33.13 16.24
C PRO A 577 -27.45 33.78 15.38
N SER A 578 -27.66 35.00 14.89
CA SER A 578 -26.70 35.76 14.08
C SER A 578 -26.06 36.93 14.83
N SER A 579 -26.15 36.94 16.16
CA SER A 579 -25.54 38.00 16.99
C SER A 579 -24.01 38.03 16.83
N PRO A 580 -23.35 39.20 17.01
CA PRO A 580 -21.90 39.31 16.87
C PRO A 580 -21.12 38.33 17.78
N ALA A 581 -21.61 38.12 19.00
CA ALA A 581 -21.02 37.18 19.94
C ALA A 581 -21.10 35.72 19.44
N VAL A 582 -22.20 35.33 18.80
CA VAL A 582 -22.37 34.00 18.19
C VAL A 582 -21.42 33.85 16.99
N LEU A 583 -21.39 34.80 16.07
CA LEU A 583 -20.52 34.75 14.88
C LEU A 583 -19.04 34.70 15.26
N GLN A 584 -18.60 35.50 16.24
CA GLN A 584 -17.23 35.47 16.73
C GLN A 584 -16.91 34.12 17.37
N SER A 585 -17.80 33.57 18.20
CA SER A 585 -17.58 32.29 18.87
C SER A 585 -17.55 31.12 17.90
N LEU A 586 -18.47 31.07 16.92
CA LEU A 586 -18.44 30.12 15.82
C LEU A 586 -17.09 30.18 15.09
N THR A 587 -16.56 31.39 14.86
CA THR A 587 -15.33 31.58 14.08
C THR A 587 -14.16 30.97 14.84
N GLN A 588 -14.08 31.22 16.14
CA GLN A 588 -13.05 30.66 17.00
C GLN A 588 -13.10 29.13 17.06
N PHE A 589 -14.30 28.53 17.08
CA PHE A 589 -14.45 27.08 17.03
C PHE A 589 -13.89 26.49 15.73
N PHE A 590 -14.36 26.97 14.57
CA PHE A 590 -13.92 26.44 13.27
C PHE A 590 -12.45 26.70 13.01
N ARG A 591 -11.91 27.82 13.50
CA ARG A 591 -10.49 28.14 13.33
C ARG A 591 -9.55 27.26 14.16
N TRP A 592 -9.92 26.96 15.40
CA TRP A 592 -8.98 26.37 16.37
C TRP A 592 -9.34 24.97 16.86
N GLN A 593 -10.63 24.67 17.07
CA GLN A 593 -11.04 23.39 17.67
C GLN A 593 -11.40 22.34 16.63
N TYR A 594 -11.97 22.78 15.51
CA TYR A 594 -12.45 21.93 14.43
C TYR A 594 -11.43 20.90 13.86
N PRO A 595 -10.15 21.26 13.63
CA PRO A 595 -9.17 20.33 13.06
C PRO A 595 -8.96 19.04 13.85
N HIS A 596 -9.21 19.06 15.15
CA HIS A 596 -8.83 17.95 16.03
C HIS A 596 -9.82 16.79 16.00
N PHE A 597 -11.10 17.04 15.74
CA PHE A 597 -12.12 15.99 15.90
C PHE A 597 -13.13 15.89 14.75
N MET A 598 -13.17 16.84 13.80
CA MET A 598 -14.02 16.90 12.58
C MET A 598 -15.35 16.11 12.61
N PHE A 599 -16.05 16.09 13.74
CA PHE A 599 -17.36 15.45 13.86
C PHE A 599 -18.48 16.40 13.42
N ILE A 600 -18.14 17.59 12.93
CA ILE A 600 -19.07 18.52 12.29
C ILE A 600 -18.64 18.64 10.82
N TYR A 601 -19.57 18.68 9.88
CA TYR A 601 -19.23 19.05 8.51
C TYR A 601 -19.55 20.53 8.34
N ARG A 602 -18.48 21.34 8.35
CA ARG A 602 -18.55 22.81 8.45
C ARG A 602 -19.43 23.40 7.36
N GLU A 603 -19.26 22.94 6.13
CA GLU A 603 -19.92 23.49 4.95
C GLU A 603 -21.44 23.31 5.03
N ALA A 604 -21.93 22.11 5.34
CA ALA A 604 -23.37 21.88 5.49
C ALA A 604 -23.94 22.59 6.72
N PHE A 605 -23.21 22.63 7.84
CA PHE A 605 -23.67 23.33 9.05
C PHE A 605 -23.84 24.84 8.80
N LEU A 606 -22.83 25.48 8.18
CA LEU A 606 -22.87 26.92 7.90
C LEU A 606 -23.92 27.26 6.84
N ARG A 607 -24.09 26.40 5.83
CA ARG A 607 -25.16 26.53 4.82
C ARG A 607 -26.53 26.52 5.48
N ASP A 608 -26.81 25.56 6.36
CA ASP A 608 -28.08 25.48 7.08
C ASP A 608 -28.27 26.63 8.09
N HIS A 609 -27.18 27.19 8.63
CA HIS A 609 -27.21 28.32 9.55
C HIS A 609 -27.54 29.66 8.85
N PHE A 610 -26.92 29.92 7.70
CA PHE A 610 -27.02 31.18 6.97
C PHE A 610 -28.06 31.18 5.85
N ASN A 611 -28.73 30.07 5.58
CA ASN A 611 -29.83 30.05 4.61
C ASN A 611 -30.94 30.99 5.07
N ASN A 612 -31.07 32.14 4.40
CA ASN A 612 -32.09 33.14 4.65
C ASN A 612 -33.43 32.68 4.10
N ASP A 613 -34.48 32.84 4.91
CA ASP A 613 -35.90 32.71 4.54
C ASP A 613 -36.36 33.89 3.65
N ASP A 614 -35.55 34.30 2.67
CA ASP A 614 -35.81 35.47 1.83
C ASP A 614 -36.46 35.06 0.48
N GLY A 615 -37.79 34.91 0.46
CA GLY A 615 -38.62 35.21 -0.73
C GLY A 615 -39.44 34.07 -1.38
N GLU A 616 -40.77 34.17 -1.25
CA GLU A 616 -41.83 33.69 -2.18
C GLU A 616 -42.10 32.19 -2.42
N GLY A 617 -41.68 31.27 -1.53
CA GLY A 617 -42.13 29.87 -1.56
C GLY A 617 -42.83 29.45 -0.27
N ASP A 618 -44.10 29.04 -0.37
CA ASP A 618 -44.97 28.43 0.65
C ASP A 618 -44.42 28.35 2.09
N ALA A 619 -44.94 29.21 2.97
CA ALA A 619 -44.53 29.38 4.37
C ALA A 619 -44.70 28.13 5.28
N ASN A 620 -45.15 27.00 4.73
CA ASN A 620 -45.25 25.71 5.44
C ASN A 620 -44.16 24.69 5.07
N ASN A 621 -43.35 24.92 4.02
CA ASN A 621 -42.35 23.95 3.56
C ASN A 621 -40.88 24.37 3.81
N GLY A 622 -40.58 25.67 3.95
CA GLY A 622 -39.20 26.19 4.06
C GLY A 622 -38.51 25.96 5.41
N ARG A 623 -39.24 25.93 6.52
CA ARG A 623 -38.66 25.74 7.87
C ARG A 623 -38.24 24.30 8.19
N ASN A 624 -38.69 23.32 7.40
CA ASN A 624 -38.56 21.89 7.69
C ASN A 624 -37.28 21.22 7.12
N ASN A 625 -36.32 21.95 6.53
CA ASN A 625 -35.24 21.33 5.73
C ASN A 625 -33.80 21.59 6.23
N ARG A 626 -33.59 21.93 7.52
CA ARG A 626 -32.24 22.11 8.12
C ARG A 626 -31.71 20.81 8.74
N LYS A 627 -31.13 19.94 7.93
CA LYS A 627 -30.72 18.57 8.32
C LYS A 627 -29.49 18.52 9.23
N TYR A 628 -28.58 19.48 9.10
CA TYR A 628 -27.27 19.47 9.75
C TYR A 628 -27.07 20.63 10.74
N TRP A 629 -28.18 21.24 11.20
CA TRP A 629 -28.16 22.38 12.10
C TRP A 629 -29.27 22.29 13.16
N SER A 630 -28.98 22.74 14.38
CA SER A 630 -29.99 22.95 15.42
C SER A 630 -29.56 24.08 16.38
N PRO A 631 -30.50 24.71 17.12
CA PRO A 631 -30.16 25.71 18.12
C PRO A 631 -29.22 25.18 19.20
N ALA A 632 -29.44 23.94 19.66
CA ALA A 632 -28.55 23.28 20.61
C ALA A 632 -27.14 23.13 20.04
N LEU A 633 -27.00 22.63 18.81
CA LEU A 633 -25.69 22.45 18.16
C LEU A 633 -24.95 23.79 17.98
N LEU A 634 -25.64 24.81 17.49
CA LEU A 634 -25.10 26.16 17.34
C LEU A 634 -24.51 26.67 18.67
N LEU A 635 -25.29 26.58 19.73
CA LEU A 635 -24.89 27.07 21.06
C LEU A 635 -23.80 26.21 21.68
N SER A 636 -23.80 24.88 21.47
CA SER A 636 -22.71 23.99 21.92
C SER A 636 -21.39 24.30 21.22
N ILE A 637 -21.42 24.58 19.91
CA ILE A 637 -20.25 25.02 19.14
C ILE A 637 -19.75 26.36 19.66
N CYS A 638 -20.66 27.32 19.88
CA CYS A 638 -20.34 28.63 20.43
C CYS A 638 -19.73 28.53 21.84
N ALA A 639 -20.20 27.62 22.69
CA ALA A 639 -19.63 27.42 24.01
C ALA A 639 -18.14 27.05 23.93
N LEU A 640 -17.77 26.08 23.09
CA LEU A 640 -16.37 25.68 22.89
C LEU A 640 -15.54 26.78 22.20
N GLY A 641 -16.08 27.44 21.18
CA GLY A 641 -15.38 28.51 20.47
C GLY A 641 -15.17 29.76 21.34
N ALA A 642 -16.16 30.12 22.15
CA ALA A 642 -16.06 31.22 23.09
C ALA A 642 -15.00 30.95 24.17
N LEU A 643 -14.89 29.69 24.63
CA LEU A 643 -13.98 29.28 25.69
C LEU A 643 -12.50 29.51 25.33
N VAL A 644 -12.15 29.35 24.06
CA VAL A 644 -10.76 29.42 23.55
C VAL A 644 -10.37 30.81 23.05
N SER A 645 -11.17 31.85 23.35
CA SER A 645 -10.93 33.23 22.95
C SER A 645 -11.19 34.18 24.11
N LEU A 646 -10.22 35.05 24.42
CA LEU A 646 -10.29 35.96 25.58
C LEU A 646 -11.47 36.92 25.50
N ASP A 647 -11.80 37.41 24.30
CA ASP A 647 -12.85 38.41 24.07
C ASP A 647 -14.25 37.84 24.30
N THR A 648 -14.45 36.57 24.00
CA THR A 648 -15.76 35.89 24.01
C THR A 648 -15.97 34.98 25.22
N LYS A 649 -14.92 34.70 26.00
CA LYS A 649 -14.93 33.72 27.09
C LYS A 649 -16.04 33.93 28.12
N ALA A 650 -16.39 35.18 28.41
CA ALA A 650 -17.46 35.51 29.35
C ALA A 650 -18.84 34.98 28.92
N SER A 651 -19.06 34.82 27.61
CA SER A 651 -20.32 34.33 27.02
C SER A 651 -20.39 32.80 26.93
N SER A 652 -19.24 32.13 27.05
CA SER A 652 -19.09 30.67 26.92
C SER A 652 -20.06 29.87 27.79
N GLU A 653 -20.17 30.25 29.07
CA GLU A 653 -21.04 29.56 30.03
C GLU A 653 -22.52 29.77 29.72
N ARG A 654 -22.91 30.95 29.23
CA ARG A 654 -24.30 31.24 28.84
C ARG A 654 -24.71 30.41 27.62
N PHE A 655 -23.82 30.31 26.63
CA PHE A 655 -24.04 29.43 25.47
C PHE A 655 -24.17 27.96 25.89
N PHE A 656 -23.31 27.50 26.80
CA PHE A 656 -23.37 26.13 27.32
C PHE A 656 -24.72 25.84 28.01
N LEU A 657 -25.13 26.68 28.96
CA LEU A 657 -26.37 26.50 29.73
C LEU A 657 -27.62 26.56 28.83
N ALA A 658 -27.62 27.45 27.85
CA ALA A 658 -28.68 27.53 26.84
C ALA A 658 -28.74 26.26 25.98
N ALA A 659 -27.60 25.80 25.46
CA ALA A 659 -27.52 24.58 24.67
C ALA A 659 -27.99 23.35 25.46
N GLU A 660 -27.53 23.22 26.71
CA GLU A 660 -27.90 22.14 27.63
C GLU A 660 -29.40 22.12 27.92
N SER A 661 -29.99 23.29 28.20
CA SER A 661 -31.42 23.42 28.46
C SER A 661 -32.27 22.95 27.27
N ILE A 662 -31.82 23.24 26.05
CA ILE A 662 -32.50 22.85 24.82
C ILE A 662 -32.38 21.33 24.58
N ILE A 663 -31.15 20.82 24.62
CA ILE A 663 -30.86 19.44 24.22
C ILE A 663 -31.35 18.42 25.24
N MET A 664 -31.42 18.76 26.53
CA MET A 664 -31.93 17.85 27.56
C MET A 664 -33.43 17.62 27.43
N VAL A 665 -34.18 18.62 26.97
CA VAL A 665 -35.63 18.54 26.82
C VAL A 665 -36.02 17.80 25.52
N THR A 666 -35.27 18.00 24.44
CA THR A 666 -35.69 17.58 23.09
C THR A 666 -34.72 16.61 22.39
N GLY A 667 -33.45 16.59 22.79
CA GLY A 667 -32.40 15.87 22.07
C GLY A 667 -32.39 14.35 22.31
N LEU A 668 -32.94 13.90 23.45
CA LEU A 668 -33.03 12.47 23.78
C LEU A 668 -34.24 11.78 23.14
N THR A 669 -35.33 12.51 22.89
CA THR A 669 -36.53 11.96 22.26
C THR A 669 -36.36 11.86 20.74
N ARG A 670 -35.56 12.76 20.14
CA ARG A 670 -35.34 12.83 18.69
C ARG A 670 -33.84 12.73 18.33
N PRO A 671 -33.24 11.53 18.30
CA PRO A 671 -31.87 11.36 17.84
C PRO A 671 -31.71 11.88 16.41
N SER A 672 -30.67 12.69 16.19
CA SER A 672 -30.32 13.23 14.89
C SER A 672 -28.82 13.45 14.82
N VAL A 673 -28.33 13.69 13.60
CA VAL A 673 -26.93 14.04 13.39
C VAL A 673 -26.52 15.25 14.23
N ALA A 674 -27.38 16.27 14.29
CA ALA A 674 -27.11 17.48 15.07
C ALA A 674 -27.09 17.23 16.58
N THR A 675 -27.89 16.28 17.11
CA THR A 675 -27.89 15.98 18.55
C THR A 675 -26.63 15.20 18.96
N VAL A 676 -26.15 14.27 18.13
CA VAL A 676 -24.84 13.58 18.35
C VAL A 676 -23.72 14.60 18.49
N GLN A 677 -23.64 15.53 17.52
CA GLN A 677 -22.61 16.57 17.48
C GLN A 677 -22.69 17.51 18.68
N ALA A 678 -23.90 17.92 19.06
CA ALA A 678 -24.12 18.82 20.19
C ALA A 678 -23.73 18.17 21.52
N PHE A 679 -24.16 16.92 21.77
CA PHE A 679 -23.73 16.18 22.97
C PHE A 679 -22.22 16.00 23.04
N LEU A 680 -21.55 15.74 21.91
CA LEU A 680 -20.10 15.60 21.88
C LEU A 680 -19.37 16.93 22.16
N CYS A 681 -19.88 18.05 21.63
CA CYS A 681 -19.39 19.39 22.00
C CYS A 681 -19.54 19.67 23.50
N LEU A 682 -20.73 19.39 24.07
CA LEU A 682 -20.98 19.58 25.51
C LEU A 682 -20.11 18.66 26.37
N ALA A 683 -19.82 17.44 25.90
CA ALA A 683 -18.92 16.51 26.57
C ALA A 683 -17.50 17.08 26.69
N LEU A 684 -16.92 17.55 25.58
CA LEU A 684 -15.60 18.17 25.54
C LEU A 684 -15.54 19.43 26.40
N TYR A 685 -16.62 20.23 26.40
CA TYR A 685 -16.74 21.40 27.26
C TYR A 685 -16.66 21.03 28.74
N GLU A 686 -17.51 20.10 29.20
CA GLU A 686 -17.57 19.71 30.60
C GLU A 686 -16.29 19.03 31.09
N ILE A 687 -15.67 18.18 30.26
CA ILE A 687 -14.35 17.60 30.58
C ILE A 687 -13.32 18.72 30.72
N GLY A 688 -13.27 19.65 29.77
CA GLY A 688 -12.38 20.80 29.81
C GLY A 688 -12.60 21.72 31.02
N ARG A 689 -13.82 21.71 31.57
CA ARG A 689 -14.16 22.46 32.79
C ARG A 689 -13.81 21.74 34.09
N GLY A 690 -13.52 20.44 34.06
CA GLY A 690 -13.26 19.60 35.24
C GLY A 690 -14.46 18.76 35.69
N ASN A 691 -15.61 18.88 35.03
CA ASN A 691 -16.83 18.13 35.38
C ASN A 691 -16.84 16.75 34.71
N LEU A 692 -15.87 15.91 35.09
CA LEU A 692 -15.52 14.67 34.38
C LEU A 692 -16.68 13.68 34.23
N SER A 693 -17.50 13.50 35.27
CA SER A 693 -18.64 12.56 35.24
C SER A 693 -19.73 12.99 34.27
N LYS A 694 -20.04 14.30 34.24
CA LYS A 694 -21.05 14.87 33.36
C LYS A 694 -20.58 14.82 31.90
N GLY A 695 -19.33 15.22 31.66
CA GLY A 695 -18.71 15.14 30.34
C GLY A 695 -18.65 13.72 29.78
N TRP A 696 -18.26 12.72 30.58
CA TRP A 696 -18.31 11.31 30.17
C TRP A 696 -19.74 10.81 29.88
N GLY A 697 -20.71 11.25 30.68
CA GLY A 697 -22.12 10.94 30.45
C GLY A 697 -22.56 11.44 29.06
N TYR A 698 -22.22 12.68 28.72
CA TYR A 698 -22.55 13.28 27.43
C TYR A 698 -21.85 12.61 26.25
N SER A 699 -20.57 12.26 26.36
CA SER A 699 -19.89 11.52 25.30
C SER A 699 -20.53 10.14 25.07
N GLY A 700 -20.90 9.44 26.17
CA GLY A 700 -21.59 8.16 26.08
C GLY A 700 -22.98 8.28 25.43
N ILE A 701 -23.73 9.36 25.68
CA ILE A 701 -24.99 9.63 24.98
C ILE A 701 -24.73 9.83 23.49
N ALA A 702 -23.73 10.65 23.12
CA ALA A 702 -23.37 10.89 21.73
C ALA A 702 -22.99 9.61 20.99
N PHE A 703 -22.15 8.74 21.58
CA PHE A 703 -21.72 7.50 20.93
C PHE A 703 -22.86 6.48 20.78
N ARG A 704 -23.74 6.36 21.78
CA ARG A 704 -24.94 5.52 21.66
C ARG A 704 -25.90 6.06 20.60
N MET A 705 -26.11 7.37 20.53
CA MET A 705 -26.92 7.99 19.47
C MET A 705 -26.29 7.79 18.09
N ALA A 706 -24.96 7.86 17.96
CA ALA A 706 -24.29 7.56 16.70
C ALA A 706 -24.54 6.12 16.25
N GLN A 707 -24.54 5.17 17.19
CA GLN A 707 -24.89 3.78 16.91
C GLN A 707 -26.37 3.58 16.57
N ASP A 708 -27.25 4.27 17.30
CA ASP A 708 -28.69 4.30 17.09
C ASP A 708 -29.04 4.85 15.69
N LEU A 709 -28.27 5.82 15.18
CA LEU A 709 -28.40 6.36 13.82
C LEU A 709 -27.68 5.52 12.75
N GLY A 710 -27.02 4.43 13.13
CA GLY A 710 -26.32 3.51 12.25
C GLY A 710 -25.01 4.04 11.65
N LEU A 711 -24.36 5.04 12.25
CA LEU A 711 -23.17 5.69 11.69
C LEU A 711 -21.94 4.76 11.58
N GLN A 712 -21.93 3.63 12.26
CA GLN A 712 -20.93 2.56 12.20
C GLN A 712 -21.00 1.69 10.93
N ARG A 713 -22.05 1.85 10.11
CA ARG A 713 -22.19 1.19 8.82
C ARG A 713 -21.82 2.16 7.71
N ASP A 714 -21.16 1.67 6.66
CA ASP A 714 -20.85 2.56 5.53
C ASP A 714 -22.12 2.91 4.76
N PRO A 715 -22.43 4.21 4.56
CA PRO A 715 -23.66 4.60 3.89
C PRO A 715 -23.77 4.10 2.43
N LYS A 716 -22.66 3.87 1.69
CA LYS A 716 -22.69 3.50 0.26
C LYS A 716 -23.49 2.21 -0.01
N GLY A 717 -23.55 1.28 0.93
CA GLY A 717 -24.31 0.03 0.79
C GLY A 717 -25.84 0.21 0.79
N TRP A 718 -26.34 1.38 1.20
CA TRP A 718 -27.76 1.60 1.51
C TRP A 718 -28.36 2.82 0.79
N VAL A 719 -27.54 3.65 0.13
CA VAL A 719 -27.96 4.86 -0.64
C VAL A 719 -29.08 4.56 -1.66
N GLN A 720 -29.12 3.35 -2.23
CA GLN A 720 -30.13 2.96 -3.21
C GLN A 720 -31.56 2.82 -2.64
N HIS A 721 -31.70 2.73 -1.31
CA HIS A 721 -32.97 2.49 -0.64
C HIS A 721 -33.49 3.68 0.18
N ASP A 722 -32.77 4.81 0.19
CA ASP A 722 -33.07 5.93 1.10
C ASP A 722 -32.85 7.32 0.45
N SER A 723 -33.92 8.08 0.31
CA SER A 723 -33.92 9.44 -0.25
C SER A 723 -33.24 10.49 0.65
N SER A 724 -33.05 10.21 1.95
CA SER A 724 -32.30 11.07 2.87
C SER A 724 -30.77 10.90 2.75
N LEU A 725 -30.30 9.92 1.97
CA LEU A 725 -28.89 9.67 1.65
C LEU A 725 -28.61 9.87 0.16
N ALA A 726 -29.40 10.72 -0.51
CA ALA A 726 -29.41 10.84 -1.97
C ALA A 726 -28.14 11.45 -2.57
N THR A 727 -27.28 12.10 -1.78
CA THR A 727 -26.07 12.78 -2.30
C THR A 727 -24.77 12.18 -1.77
N HIS A 728 -23.70 12.28 -2.58
CA HIS A 728 -22.35 11.92 -2.17
C HIS A 728 -21.86 12.76 -0.97
N GLU A 729 -22.33 14.01 -0.85
CA GLU A 729 -22.08 14.88 0.32
C GLU A 729 -22.67 14.25 1.60
N ASP A 730 -23.91 13.74 1.57
CA ASP A 730 -24.55 13.11 2.74
C ASP A 730 -23.78 11.88 3.26
N VAL A 731 -23.23 11.07 2.34
CA VAL A 731 -22.40 9.90 2.65
C VAL A 731 -21.13 10.33 3.38
N GLU A 732 -20.42 11.32 2.84
CA GLU A 732 -19.19 11.82 3.43
C GLU A 732 -19.40 12.50 4.78
N ILE A 733 -20.52 13.23 4.95
CA ILE A 733 -20.88 13.80 6.25
C ILE A 733 -20.98 12.70 7.31
N ARG A 734 -21.71 11.61 7.04
CA ARG A 734 -21.87 10.52 8.02
C ARG A 734 -20.55 9.83 8.35
N ARG A 735 -19.69 9.59 7.35
CA ARG A 735 -18.34 9.03 7.54
C ARG A 735 -17.50 9.91 8.46
N ARG A 736 -17.47 11.23 8.21
CA ARG A 736 -16.70 12.20 9.03
C ARG A 736 -17.18 12.24 10.47
N ILE A 737 -18.50 12.20 10.68
CA ILE A 737 -19.09 12.21 12.02
C ILE A 737 -18.71 10.95 12.80
N TYR A 738 -18.82 9.78 12.18
CA TYR A 738 -18.39 8.53 12.80
C TYR A 738 -16.91 8.57 13.19
N TRP A 739 -16.03 8.92 12.24
CA TRP A 739 -14.59 8.99 12.51
C TRP A 739 -14.23 10.05 13.55
N GLY A 740 -14.95 11.17 13.58
CA GLY A 740 -14.80 12.18 14.61
C GLY A 740 -15.23 11.70 16.00
N CYS A 741 -16.34 10.96 16.10
CA CYS A 741 -16.74 10.26 17.33
C CYS A 741 -15.67 9.24 17.76
N TYR A 742 -15.13 8.47 16.80
CA TYR A 742 -14.10 7.47 17.04
C TYR A 742 -12.82 8.09 17.63
N ILE A 743 -12.30 9.17 17.05
CA ILE A 743 -11.11 9.87 17.57
C ILE A 743 -11.40 10.45 18.97
N SER A 744 -12.58 11.06 19.15
CA SER A 744 -12.98 11.70 20.41
C SER A 744 -13.11 10.69 21.55
N ASP A 745 -13.68 9.52 21.28
CA ASP A 745 -13.76 8.40 22.22
C ASP A 745 -12.37 8.06 22.78
N LYS A 746 -11.36 7.91 21.93
CA LYS A 746 -10.00 7.53 22.36
C LYS A 746 -9.36 8.63 23.19
N LEU A 747 -9.50 9.89 22.80
CA LEU A 747 -8.97 11.00 23.59
C LEU A 747 -9.65 11.09 24.97
N ILE A 748 -10.97 11.04 25.02
CA ILE A 748 -11.74 11.14 26.27
C ILE A 748 -11.39 9.96 27.19
N SER A 749 -11.32 8.74 26.65
CA SER A 749 -10.95 7.54 27.39
C SER A 749 -9.53 7.61 27.94
N LEU A 750 -8.57 8.17 27.19
CA LEU A 750 -7.21 8.43 27.67
C LEU A 750 -7.17 9.46 28.81
N ILE A 751 -7.91 10.57 28.67
CA ILE A 751 -7.95 11.63 29.68
C ILE A 751 -8.53 11.12 31.00
N LEU A 752 -9.60 10.33 30.91
CA LEU A 752 -10.36 9.86 32.07
C LEU A 752 -9.88 8.51 32.63
N GLY A 753 -9.02 7.79 31.90
CA GLY A 753 -8.62 6.43 32.22
C GLY A 753 -9.79 5.43 32.16
N ARG A 754 -10.68 5.58 31.19
CA ARG A 754 -11.91 4.76 31.04
C ARG A 754 -11.83 3.87 29.80
N PRO A 755 -12.59 2.76 29.74
CA PRO A 755 -12.63 1.91 28.55
C PRO A 755 -13.05 2.68 27.28
N VAL A 756 -12.50 2.30 26.14
CA VAL A 756 -12.96 2.79 24.83
C VAL A 756 -14.32 2.19 24.49
N TYR A 757 -15.17 2.95 23.80
CA TYR A 757 -16.54 2.54 23.48
C TYR A 757 -16.71 2.11 22.03
N LEU A 758 -16.15 2.85 21.08
CA LEU A 758 -16.21 2.53 19.66
C LEU A 758 -15.01 1.65 19.31
N VAL A 759 -15.19 0.59 18.53
CA VAL A 759 -14.12 -0.34 18.16
C VAL A 759 -13.93 -0.29 16.64
N TYR A 760 -12.69 -0.31 16.17
CA TYR A 760 -12.39 -0.17 14.75
C TYR A 760 -13.00 -1.31 13.92
N ASP A 761 -12.81 -2.54 14.37
CA ASP A 761 -13.26 -3.74 13.65
C ASP A 761 -14.77 -3.99 13.72
N ASP A 762 -15.49 -3.27 14.59
CA ASP A 762 -16.96 -3.33 14.69
C ASP A 762 -17.67 -2.38 13.70
N ALA A 763 -16.92 -1.62 12.90
CA ALA A 763 -17.44 -0.66 11.94
C ALA A 763 -16.99 -0.93 10.51
N GLU A 764 -17.88 -0.66 9.56
CA GLU A 764 -17.64 -0.88 8.12
C GLU A 764 -17.30 0.41 7.36
N VAL A 765 -17.23 1.53 8.09
CA VAL A 765 -17.07 2.88 7.54
C VAL A 765 -15.75 3.00 6.78
N GLN A 766 -15.81 3.41 5.52
CA GLN A 766 -14.63 3.56 4.68
C GLN A 766 -13.81 4.82 5.04
N PRO A 767 -12.54 4.92 4.61
CA PRO A 767 -11.75 6.14 4.72
C PRO A 767 -12.42 7.34 4.04
N MET A 768 -12.27 8.52 4.65
CA MET A 768 -12.90 9.78 4.18
C MET A 768 -12.29 10.28 2.88
N GLU A 769 -13.13 10.85 2.00
CA GLU A 769 -12.73 11.47 0.74
C GLU A 769 -12.59 13.00 0.91
N THR A 770 -11.68 13.62 0.13
CA THR A 770 -11.57 15.09 0.11
C THR A 770 -12.64 15.67 -0.80
N LEU A 771 -13.46 16.57 -0.25
CA LEU A 771 -14.51 17.28 -0.99
C LEU A 771 -14.04 18.70 -1.38
N PRO A 772 -14.50 19.25 -2.53
CA PRO A 772 -14.19 20.62 -2.92
C PRO A 772 -14.72 21.63 -1.90
N GLU A 773 -13.91 22.63 -1.56
CA GLU A 773 -14.32 23.70 -0.65
C GLU A 773 -14.90 24.90 -1.42
N PRO A 774 -16.13 25.36 -1.12
CA PRO A 774 -16.69 26.58 -1.71
C PRO A 774 -15.88 27.83 -1.32
N PRO A 775 -15.68 28.82 -2.21
CA PRO A 775 -14.92 30.04 -1.92
C PRO A 775 -15.43 30.85 -0.71
N GLU A 776 -16.73 30.82 -0.49
CA GLU A 776 -17.45 31.49 0.62
C GLU A 776 -17.03 30.96 2.00
N MET A 777 -16.45 29.76 2.07
CA MET A 777 -16.03 29.11 3.31
C MET A 777 -14.62 29.52 3.75
N SER A 778 -13.91 30.32 2.96
CA SER A 778 -12.54 30.78 3.24
C SER A 778 -12.39 31.49 4.58
N PHE A 779 -13.39 32.28 5.00
CA PHE A 779 -13.37 33.00 6.28
C PHE A 779 -13.31 32.05 7.50
N TRP A 780 -13.89 30.85 7.36
CA TRP A 780 -14.02 29.85 8.41
C TRP A 780 -12.93 28.78 8.33
N ARG A 781 -11.86 29.01 7.55
CA ARG A 781 -10.77 28.05 7.40
C ARG A 781 -9.99 27.85 8.68
N PRO A 782 -9.63 26.60 9.02
CA PRO A 782 -8.82 26.36 10.19
C PRO A 782 -7.39 26.84 10.03
N VAL A 783 -6.81 27.28 11.14
CA VAL A 783 -5.45 27.82 11.16
C VAL A 783 -4.48 26.73 10.69
N GLY A 784 -3.61 27.09 9.74
CA GLY A 784 -2.67 26.16 9.11
C GLY A 784 -3.16 25.52 7.80
N PHE A 785 -4.40 25.80 7.40
CA PHE A 785 -4.99 25.40 6.10
C PHE A 785 -5.44 26.63 5.29
N ASP A 786 -4.98 27.82 5.70
CA ASP A 786 -5.20 29.10 5.02
C ASP A 786 -4.24 29.27 3.82
N GLU A 787 -4.50 30.24 2.93
CA GLU A 787 -3.69 30.45 1.71
C GLU A 787 -2.20 30.72 1.98
N GLU A 788 -1.88 31.23 3.18
CA GLU A 788 -0.52 31.48 3.68
C GLU A 788 0.34 30.19 3.78
N TYR A 789 -0.27 29.00 3.82
CA TYR A 789 0.41 27.70 3.98
C TYR A 789 0.50 26.87 2.67
N ARG A 790 0.14 27.46 1.51
CA ARG A 790 -0.02 26.77 0.21
C ARG A 790 1.26 26.32 -0.51
N GLU A 791 2.47 26.67 -0.04
CA GLU A 791 3.71 26.29 -0.72
C GLU A 791 3.95 24.76 -0.78
N SER A 792 3.23 23.98 0.03
CA SER A 792 3.13 22.52 -0.13
C SER A 792 1.78 22.15 -0.77
N ALA A 793 1.79 21.54 -1.94
CA ALA A 793 0.58 21.13 -2.68
C ALA A 793 -0.36 20.17 -1.90
N GLN A 794 0.05 19.71 -0.72
CA GLN A 794 -0.68 18.81 0.18
C GLN A 794 -1.40 19.53 1.33
N ALA A 795 -1.17 20.84 1.55
CA ALA A 795 -1.78 21.63 2.63
C ALA A 795 -3.21 22.12 2.35
N SER A 796 -3.86 21.65 1.27
CA SER A 796 -5.21 22.10 0.87
C SER A 796 -6.35 21.39 1.61
N SER A 797 -6.09 20.25 2.27
CA SER A 797 -7.12 19.43 2.91
C SER A 797 -6.70 18.93 4.30
N MET A 798 -7.63 18.95 5.25
CA MET A 798 -7.46 18.35 6.58
C MET A 798 -7.62 16.82 6.58
N ILE A 799 -8.15 16.23 5.51
CA ILE A 799 -8.49 14.81 5.47
C ILE A 799 -7.26 13.90 5.64
N PRO A 800 -6.13 14.13 4.95
CA PRO A 800 -4.91 13.35 5.18
C PRO A 800 -4.41 13.42 6.64
N TYR A 801 -4.54 14.58 7.28
CA TYR A 801 -4.21 14.75 8.70
C TYR A 801 -5.13 13.93 9.61
N LEU A 802 -6.44 13.87 9.31
CA LEU A 802 -7.39 13.05 10.08
C LEU A 802 -7.18 11.56 9.88
N HIS A 803 -6.75 11.11 8.70
CA HIS A 803 -6.38 9.71 8.47
C HIS A 803 -5.26 9.28 9.43
N GLU A 804 -4.26 10.13 9.64
CA GLU A 804 -3.18 9.85 10.60
C GLU A 804 -3.65 9.86 12.05
N GLN A 805 -4.63 10.69 12.41
CA GLN A 805 -5.29 10.64 13.73
C GLN A 805 -6.01 9.31 13.94
N ILE A 806 -6.76 8.81 12.95
CA ILE A 806 -7.44 7.51 13.02
C ILE A 806 -6.42 6.38 13.23
N ARG A 807 -5.31 6.38 12.48
CA ARG A 807 -4.23 5.39 12.62
C ARG A 807 -3.63 5.38 14.03
N LEU A 808 -3.38 6.56 14.62
CA LEU A 808 -2.91 6.66 16.00
C LEU A 808 -3.99 6.20 17.00
N SER A 809 -5.25 6.56 16.78
CA SER A 809 -6.39 6.12 17.59
C SER A 809 -6.57 4.60 17.60
N ARG A 810 -6.25 3.88 16.52
CA ARG A 810 -6.24 2.40 16.51
C ARG A 810 -5.19 1.82 17.47
N ILE A 811 -4.00 2.43 17.53
CA ILE A 811 -2.95 2.00 18.48
C ILE A 811 -3.41 2.27 19.92
N ILE A 812 -4.02 3.44 20.17
CA ILE A 812 -4.61 3.79 21.48
C ILE A 812 -5.70 2.78 21.87
N GLU A 813 -6.59 2.43 20.94
CA GLU A 813 -7.65 1.45 21.17
C GLU A 813 -7.07 0.10 21.61
N ARG A 814 -6.10 -0.43 20.85
CA ARG A 814 -5.42 -1.69 21.18
C ARG A 814 -4.76 -1.61 22.56
N MET A 815 -4.02 -0.53 22.84
CA MET A 815 -3.41 -0.31 24.15
C MET A 815 -4.42 -0.36 25.30
N MET A 816 -5.56 0.31 25.14
CA MET A 816 -6.61 0.39 26.16
C MET A 816 -7.39 -0.93 26.31
N SER A 817 -7.64 -1.65 25.22
CA SER A 817 -8.46 -2.87 25.21
C SER A 817 -7.68 -4.14 25.57
N THR A 818 -6.37 -4.17 25.35
CA THR A 818 -5.51 -5.34 25.66
C THR A 818 -4.70 -5.15 26.93
N LEU A 819 -3.86 -4.12 27.00
CA LEU A 819 -2.85 -3.97 28.05
C LEU A 819 -3.43 -3.35 29.32
N PHE A 820 -4.25 -2.31 29.17
CA PHE A 820 -4.91 -1.64 30.29
C PHE A 820 -6.28 -2.23 30.66
N SER A 821 -6.69 -3.31 29.99
CA SER A 821 -7.94 -4.01 30.32
C SER A 821 -7.79 -4.84 31.61
N PRO A 822 -8.70 -4.68 32.60
CA PRO A 822 -8.67 -5.45 33.85
C PRO A 822 -8.85 -6.97 33.65
N ARG A 823 -9.44 -7.38 32.54
CA ARG A 823 -9.70 -8.80 32.19
C ARG A 823 -8.75 -9.32 31.11
N SER A 824 -7.57 -8.73 30.98
CA SER A 824 -6.56 -9.24 30.05
C SER A 824 -6.17 -10.67 30.46
N ASN A 825 -6.55 -11.65 29.63
CA ASN A 825 -6.17 -13.06 29.78
C ASN A 825 -4.70 -13.32 29.34
N LEU A 826 -3.91 -12.26 29.17
CA LEU A 826 -2.50 -12.36 28.81
C LEU A 826 -1.70 -12.77 30.05
N ASP A 827 -0.92 -13.83 29.89
CA ASP A 827 0.16 -14.20 30.78
C ASP A 827 1.29 -13.15 30.74
N ASP A 828 2.27 -13.26 31.63
CA ASP A 828 3.37 -12.28 31.72
C ASP A 828 4.14 -12.14 30.40
N LEU A 829 4.30 -13.24 29.67
CA LEU A 829 4.93 -13.26 28.36
C LEU A 829 4.09 -12.53 27.30
N GLY A 830 2.81 -12.84 27.20
CA GLY A 830 1.88 -12.19 26.27
C GLY A 830 1.75 -10.68 26.53
N ARG A 831 1.75 -10.27 27.80
CA ARG A 831 1.78 -8.84 28.17
C ARG A 831 3.05 -8.15 27.68
N ARG A 832 4.21 -8.78 27.87
CA ARG A 832 5.50 -8.25 27.41
C ARG A 832 5.55 -8.13 25.88
N VAL A 833 5.09 -9.15 25.16
CA VAL A 833 5.04 -9.14 23.69
C VAL A 833 4.10 -8.04 23.18
N CYS A 834 2.93 -7.91 23.79
CA CYS A 834 1.97 -6.86 23.43
C CYS A 834 2.58 -5.46 23.66
N PHE A 835 3.27 -5.26 24.79
CA PHE A 835 3.94 -4.02 25.14
C PHE A 835 5.04 -3.63 24.13
N ASP A 836 5.89 -4.59 23.75
CA ASP A 836 6.95 -4.35 22.77
C ASP A 836 6.37 -4.06 21.38
N ASN A 837 5.30 -4.77 20.99
CA ASN A 837 4.60 -4.53 19.73
C ASN A 837 3.94 -3.15 19.66
N LEU A 838 3.31 -2.67 20.73
CA LEU A 838 2.72 -1.32 20.76
C LEU A 838 3.79 -0.23 20.63
N ASN A 839 4.95 -0.39 21.27
CA ASN A 839 6.06 0.53 21.11
C ASN A 839 6.61 0.53 19.67
N LEU A 840 6.70 -0.65 19.03
CA LEU A 840 7.06 -0.78 17.62
C LEU A 840 6.03 -0.10 16.71
N ASP A 841 4.74 -0.30 16.96
CA ASP A 841 3.66 0.29 16.16
C ASP A 841 3.63 1.81 16.28
N LEU A 842 3.87 2.37 17.47
CA LEU A 842 4.05 3.80 17.67
C LEU A 842 5.24 4.34 16.85
N ASN A 843 6.38 3.67 16.89
CA ASN A 843 7.56 4.08 16.11
C ASN A 843 7.28 4.01 14.60
N ARG A 844 6.71 2.90 14.12
CA ARG A 844 6.31 2.73 12.71
C ARG A 844 5.35 3.82 12.27
N TRP A 845 4.35 4.13 13.09
CA TRP A 845 3.41 5.21 12.80
C TRP A 845 4.16 6.54 12.58
N ARG A 846 5.04 6.93 13.51
CA ARG A 846 5.84 8.17 13.44
C ARG A 846 6.73 8.24 12.20
N GLU A 847 7.38 7.14 11.83
CA GLU A 847 8.28 7.09 10.67
C GLU A 847 7.53 7.06 9.33
N SER A 848 6.34 6.46 9.33
CA SER A 848 5.46 6.40 8.16
C SER A 848 4.66 7.68 7.90
N LEU A 849 4.80 8.71 8.76
CA LEU A 849 4.08 9.96 8.58
C LEU A 849 4.47 10.61 7.24
N PRO A 850 3.51 11.15 6.47
CA PRO A 850 3.80 11.93 5.28
C PRO A 850 4.50 13.25 5.66
N ASP A 851 5.27 13.84 4.74
CA ASP A 851 6.11 15.00 5.03
C ASP A 851 5.33 16.20 5.59
N PHE A 852 4.10 16.43 5.12
CA PHE A 852 3.24 17.50 5.63
C PHE A 852 2.85 17.32 7.11
N ALA A 853 2.87 16.09 7.62
CA ALA A 853 2.52 15.75 9.00
C ALA A 853 3.76 15.54 9.90
N LYS A 854 4.98 15.69 9.37
CA LYS A 854 6.22 15.56 10.16
C LYS A 854 6.52 16.85 10.92
N TRP A 855 6.99 16.68 12.15
CA TRP A 855 7.51 17.77 12.97
C TRP A 855 8.96 17.50 13.37
N HIS A 856 9.81 18.53 13.27
CA HIS A 856 11.24 18.44 13.61
C HIS A 856 11.58 19.50 14.65
N LYS A 857 12.17 19.07 15.78
CA LYS A 857 12.57 19.95 16.89
C LYS A 857 13.54 21.08 16.49
N TRP A 858 14.38 20.83 15.48
CA TRP A 858 15.44 21.74 15.00
C TRP A 858 15.20 22.29 13.59
N GLY A 859 13.96 22.24 13.09
CA GLY A 859 13.61 22.82 11.79
C GLY A 859 13.90 24.32 11.76
N GLY A 860 14.44 24.82 10.64
CA GLY A 860 14.78 26.24 10.48
C GLY A 860 13.59 27.17 10.75
N SER A 861 13.86 28.30 11.41
CA SER A 861 12.91 29.30 11.91
C SER A 861 12.03 30.00 10.84
N SER A 862 12.00 29.56 9.59
CA SER A 862 11.36 30.28 8.48
C SER A 862 9.94 29.83 8.13
N SER A 863 9.48 28.63 8.50
CA SER A 863 8.11 28.15 8.17
C SER A 863 7.24 27.89 9.41
N LYS A 864 6.10 28.58 9.49
CA LYS A 864 5.10 28.43 10.56
C LYS A 864 4.46 27.04 10.50
N THR A 865 4.43 26.31 11.63
CA THR A 865 3.99 24.89 11.67
C THR A 865 2.49 24.79 11.90
N ILE A 866 1.77 23.97 11.13
CA ILE A 866 0.32 23.76 11.29
C ILE A 866 -0.03 23.36 12.74
N PRO A 867 -0.96 24.05 13.43
CA PRO A 867 -1.35 23.75 14.81
C PRO A 867 -1.81 22.30 15.02
N GLY A 868 -2.55 21.74 14.06
CA GLY A 868 -2.99 20.35 14.05
C GLY A 868 -1.82 19.37 14.16
N VAL A 869 -0.75 19.58 13.37
CA VAL A 869 0.45 18.74 13.40
C VAL A 869 1.10 18.75 14.78
N LEU A 870 1.18 19.92 15.43
CA LEU A 870 1.71 20.01 16.80
C LEU A 870 0.85 19.22 17.80
N ALA A 871 -0.49 19.30 17.69
CA ALA A 871 -1.40 18.54 18.54
C ALA A 871 -1.31 17.02 18.33
N LEU A 872 -1.12 16.59 17.08
CA LEU A 872 -0.96 15.18 16.71
C LEU A 872 0.32 14.58 17.31
N HIS A 873 1.46 15.27 17.18
CA HIS A 873 2.71 14.84 17.81
C HIS A 873 2.64 14.91 19.34
N LEU A 874 1.90 15.86 19.89
CA LEU A 874 1.67 15.94 21.33
C LEU A 874 0.86 14.74 21.83
N LEU A 875 -0.21 14.35 21.12
CA LEU A 875 -0.97 13.14 21.44
C LEU A 875 -0.08 11.89 21.38
N PHE A 876 0.71 11.74 20.31
CA PHE A 876 1.66 10.64 20.17
C PHE A 876 2.59 10.50 21.38
N HIS A 877 3.26 11.58 21.77
CA HIS A 877 4.17 11.56 22.92
C HIS A 877 3.43 11.33 24.24
N SER A 878 2.19 11.79 24.37
CA SER A 878 1.35 11.55 25.54
C SER A 878 1.01 10.06 25.69
N VAL A 879 0.66 9.41 24.58
CA VAL A 879 0.40 7.96 24.53
C VAL A 879 1.67 7.17 24.81
N ARG A 880 2.81 7.60 24.27
CA ARG A 880 4.11 6.94 24.51
C ARG A 880 4.50 7.00 25.99
N ILE A 881 4.25 8.13 26.67
CA ILE A 881 4.40 8.21 28.13
C ILE A 881 3.41 7.28 28.82
N ALA A 882 2.12 7.35 28.48
CA ALA A 882 1.08 6.54 29.13
C ALA A 882 1.38 5.03 29.05
N LEU A 883 1.86 4.53 27.89
CA LEU A 883 2.25 3.15 27.70
C LEU A 883 3.43 2.73 28.59
N ASN A 884 4.47 3.57 28.70
CA ASN A 884 5.75 3.19 29.29
C ASN A 884 5.91 3.59 30.77
N TYR A 885 5.07 4.48 31.29
CA TYR A 885 5.27 5.13 32.59
C TYR A 885 5.34 4.14 33.75
N ASP A 886 4.35 3.26 33.90
CA ASP A 886 4.29 2.35 35.05
C ASP A 886 5.49 1.38 35.08
N GLN A 887 5.87 0.86 33.92
CA GLN A 887 7.07 0.01 33.78
C GLN A 887 8.35 0.78 34.11
N ALA A 888 8.47 2.02 33.66
CA ALA A 888 9.62 2.88 33.92
C ALA A 888 9.74 3.29 35.40
N ILE A 889 8.63 3.41 36.11
CA ILE A 889 8.64 3.60 37.58
C ILE A 889 9.03 2.31 38.29
N ALA A 890 8.52 1.16 37.85
CA ALA A 890 8.82 -0.14 38.46
C ALA A 890 10.31 -0.53 38.31
N SER A 891 10.96 -0.15 37.20
CA SER A 891 12.40 -0.42 36.97
C SER A 891 13.33 0.62 37.59
N ARG A 892 12.81 1.63 38.29
CA ARG A 892 13.61 2.73 38.87
C ARG A 892 14.63 2.21 39.90
N GLY A 893 15.91 2.22 39.54
CA GLY A 893 17.02 1.80 40.41
C GLY A 893 17.53 0.37 40.18
N SER A 894 17.02 -0.32 39.16
CA SER A 894 17.54 -1.61 38.66
C SER A 894 18.24 -1.39 37.31
N ASP A 895 19.34 -2.10 37.03
CA ASP A 895 20.00 -2.11 35.70
C ASP A 895 19.13 -2.81 34.61
N ALA A 896 17.97 -3.36 34.98
CA ALA A 896 17.07 -4.04 34.06
C ALA A 896 16.11 -3.06 33.35
N ASP A 897 16.27 -2.96 32.02
CA ASP A 897 15.44 -2.21 31.05
C ASP A 897 15.45 -0.67 31.23
N GLU A 898 16.53 0.00 30.79
CA GLU A 898 16.64 1.47 30.68
C GLU A 898 15.67 2.10 29.64
N LYS A 899 15.04 1.29 28.78
CA LYS A 899 14.31 1.75 27.58
C LYS A 899 12.98 2.44 27.88
N PRO A 900 12.07 1.91 28.73
CA PRO A 900 10.81 2.59 29.07
C PRO A 900 11.06 3.95 29.70
N GLN A 901 12.08 4.05 30.57
CA GLN A 901 12.50 5.33 31.16
C GLN A 901 12.95 6.31 30.07
N SER A 902 13.81 5.88 29.13
CA SER A 902 14.25 6.72 28.01
C SER A 902 13.06 7.25 27.19
N TYR A 903 12.09 6.40 26.85
CA TYR A 903 10.90 6.82 26.10
C TYR A 903 10.05 7.87 26.83
N CYS A 904 9.88 7.72 28.15
CA CYS A 904 9.18 8.69 28.97
C CYS A 904 9.93 10.04 29.02
N VAL A 905 11.24 10.01 29.28
CA VAL A 905 12.11 11.19 29.35
C VAL A 905 12.11 11.96 28.03
N THR A 906 12.41 11.29 26.91
CA THR A 906 12.46 11.92 25.59
C THR A 906 11.09 12.49 25.18
N SER A 907 10.01 11.76 25.46
CA SER A 907 8.66 12.23 25.15
C SER A 907 8.26 13.46 25.97
N ALA A 908 8.65 13.54 27.25
CA ALA A 908 8.40 14.72 28.08
C ALA A 908 9.13 15.96 27.54
N GLN A 909 10.39 15.80 27.11
CA GLN A 909 11.17 16.88 26.49
C GLN A 909 10.58 17.33 25.15
N HIS A 910 10.08 16.40 24.34
CA HIS A 910 9.41 16.72 23.08
C HIS A 910 8.08 17.45 23.33
N ILE A 911 7.26 17.01 24.29
CA ILE A 911 6.04 17.73 24.67
C ILE A 911 6.36 19.15 25.13
N ALA A 912 7.37 19.35 25.97
CA ALA A 912 7.80 20.69 26.37
C ALA A 912 8.19 21.56 25.16
N SER A 913 8.86 20.98 24.16
CA SER A 913 9.24 21.68 22.92
C SER A 913 8.04 22.00 22.03
N LEU A 914 7.07 21.09 21.93
CA LEU A 914 5.81 21.28 21.19
C LEU A 914 4.97 22.40 21.83
N VAL A 915 4.84 22.40 23.16
CA VAL A 915 4.13 23.44 23.92
C VAL A 915 4.81 24.81 23.74
N ARG A 916 6.15 24.87 23.79
CA ARG A 916 6.91 26.11 23.49
C ARG A 916 6.62 26.64 22.10
N THR A 917 6.65 25.75 21.11
CA THR A 917 6.42 26.09 19.69
C THR A 917 5.00 26.59 19.47
N TYR A 918 4.00 25.91 20.05
CA TYR A 918 2.61 26.33 19.96
C TYR A 918 2.39 27.69 20.63
N ARG A 919 2.95 27.87 21.83
CA ARG A 919 2.84 29.13 22.58
C ARG A 919 3.45 30.30 21.81
N SER A 920 4.62 30.12 21.20
CA SER A 920 5.29 31.20 20.47
C SER A 920 4.59 31.57 19.16
N GLN A 921 4.01 30.60 18.46
CA GLN A 921 3.36 30.84 17.16
C GLN A 921 1.88 31.25 17.28
N TYR A 922 1.18 30.78 18.31
CA TYR A 922 -0.29 30.87 18.39
C TYR A 922 -0.83 31.34 19.75
N GLY A 923 -0.07 31.18 20.83
CA GLY A 923 -0.56 31.38 22.19
C GLY A 923 -1.40 30.20 22.70
N LEU A 924 -1.28 29.88 23.99
CA LEU A 924 -1.91 28.70 24.59
C LEU A 924 -3.41 28.83 24.83
N GLN A 925 -3.98 30.03 24.72
CA GLN A 925 -5.43 30.24 24.88
C GLN A 925 -6.25 29.50 23.81
N HIS A 926 -5.66 29.26 22.64
CA HIS A 926 -6.30 28.54 21.53
C HIS A 926 -5.99 27.03 21.53
N ALA A 927 -5.17 26.55 22.48
CA ALA A 927 -4.73 25.17 22.47
C ALA A 927 -5.91 24.22 22.72
N PRO A 928 -6.04 23.11 21.97
CA PRO A 928 -7.08 22.11 22.21
C PRO A 928 -6.84 21.36 23.52
N LEU A 929 -7.89 20.71 24.03
CA LEU A 929 -7.87 19.99 25.31
C LEU A 929 -6.73 18.97 25.45
N VAL A 930 -6.28 18.36 24.34
CA VAL A 930 -5.16 17.40 24.34
C VAL A 930 -3.85 18.00 24.89
N PHE A 931 -3.64 19.32 24.79
CA PHE A 931 -2.47 19.99 25.38
C PHE A 931 -2.46 19.90 26.90
N VAL A 932 -3.63 19.94 27.54
CA VAL A 932 -3.75 19.74 28.99
C VAL A 932 -3.30 18.33 29.34
N TYR A 933 -3.82 17.33 28.64
CA TYR A 933 -3.44 15.92 28.87
C TYR A 933 -1.94 15.69 28.69
N GLY A 934 -1.36 16.16 27.57
CA GLY A 934 0.06 15.97 27.30
C GLY A 934 0.96 16.71 28.27
N ALA A 935 0.62 17.95 28.64
CA ALA A 935 1.39 18.69 29.64
C ALA A 935 1.34 18.02 31.02
N VAL A 936 0.21 17.42 31.41
CA VAL A 936 0.09 16.62 32.64
C VAL A 936 0.95 15.37 32.58
N GLN A 937 0.86 14.58 31.50
CA GLN A 937 1.66 13.36 31.32
C GLN A 937 3.17 13.66 31.33
N ALA A 938 3.57 14.69 30.59
CA ALA A 938 4.95 15.13 30.52
C ALA A 938 5.46 15.69 31.86
N SER A 939 4.64 16.46 32.59
CA SER A 939 5.03 17.01 33.90
C SER A 939 5.21 15.88 34.93
N ARG A 940 4.29 14.91 34.96
CA ARG A 940 4.41 13.71 35.82
C ARG A 940 5.68 12.92 35.51
N SER A 941 5.94 12.66 34.22
CA SER A 941 7.17 11.98 33.79
C SER A 941 8.43 12.76 34.13
N ALA A 942 8.49 14.05 33.83
CA ALA A 942 9.63 14.91 34.13
C ALA A 942 9.92 14.94 35.64
N LYS A 943 8.89 15.03 36.47
CA LYS A 943 9.01 14.99 37.95
C LYS A 943 9.52 13.64 38.44
N ALA A 944 8.98 12.54 37.93
CA ALA A 944 9.40 11.19 38.32
C ALA A 944 10.88 10.89 38.02
N PHE A 945 11.40 11.42 36.91
CA PHE A 945 12.76 11.19 36.43
C PHE A 945 13.71 12.38 36.65
N ASN A 946 13.38 13.30 37.57
CA ASN A 946 14.23 14.43 37.99
C ASN A 946 14.65 15.40 36.87
N ILE A 947 13.78 15.63 35.88
CA ILE A 947 13.97 16.60 34.81
C ILE A 947 13.37 17.95 35.26
N THR A 948 14.12 18.70 36.07
CA THR A 948 13.60 19.86 36.80
C THR A 948 13.16 21.02 35.90
N GLU A 949 13.91 21.35 34.85
CA GLU A 949 13.62 22.49 33.98
C GLU A 949 12.30 22.28 33.20
N GLU A 950 12.15 21.14 32.54
CA GLU A 950 10.94 20.78 31.81
C GLU A 950 9.73 20.66 32.75
N SER A 951 9.90 20.09 33.95
CA SER A 951 8.80 19.99 34.92
C SER A 951 8.30 21.38 35.36
N GLN A 952 9.21 22.30 35.72
CA GLN A 952 8.86 23.67 36.08
C GLN A 952 8.18 24.40 34.93
N TYR A 953 8.73 24.29 33.72
CA TYR A 953 8.15 24.90 32.53
C TYR A 953 6.74 24.37 32.25
N LEU A 954 6.54 23.05 32.23
CA LEU A 954 5.24 22.44 31.96
C LEU A 954 4.19 22.81 33.02
N ASN A 955 4.59 22.91 34.30
CA ASN A 955 3.70 23.38 35.37
C ASN A 955 3.28 24.84 35.17
N GLN A 956 4.20 25.71 34.73
CA GLN A 956 3.86 27.08 34.36
C GLN A 956 2.88 27.12 33.19
N MET A 957 3.10 26.29 32.16
CA MET A 957 2.23 26.22 30.98
C MET A 957 0.84 25.67 31.28
N LEU A 958 0.70 24.72 32.22
CA LEU A 958 -0.59 24.30 32.76
C LEU A 958 -1.34 25.48 33.39
N GLY A 959 -0.63 26.45 33.97
CA GLY A 959 -1.22 27.69 34.49
C GLY A 959 -1.82 28.55 33.39
N GLU A 960 -1.08 28.73 32.29
CA GLU A 960 -1.59 29.47 31.12
C GLU A 960 -2.75 28.74 30.43
N LEU A 961 -2.67 27.41 30.28
CA LEU A 961 -3.76 26.59 29.73
C LEU A 961 -5.04 26.67 30.57
N SER A 962 -4.92 26.96 31.88
CA SER A 962 -6.10 27.17 32.75
C SER A 962 -6.95 28.39 32.38
N SER A 963 -6.43 29.26 31.51
CA SER A 963 -7.19 30.35 30.92
C SER A 963 -8.30 29.85 29.99
N ALA A 964 -8.11 28.75 29.25
CA ALA A 964 -9.16 28.14 28.44
C ALA A 964 -9.80 26.95 29.18
N TRP A 965 -8.98 26.08 29.77
CA TRP A 965 -9.41 24.80 30.33
C TRP A 965 -9.24 24.76 31.84
N SER A 966 -10.30 24.97 32.62
CA SER A 966 -10.21 24.95 34.09
C SER A 966 -9.77 23.60 34.66
N LEU A 967 -9.95 22.49 33.91
CA LEU A 967 -9.36 21.19 34.22
C LEU A 967 -7.85 21.28 34.50
N SER A 968 -7.14 22.13 33.77
CA SER A 968 -5.70 22.32 33.93
C SER A 968 -5.34 22.78 35.35
N ARG A 969 -6.17 23.64 35.96
CA ARG A 969 -5.97 24.11 37.34
C ARG A 969 -6.21 23.01 38.36
N GLU A 970 -7.26 22.22 38.17
CA GLU A 970 -7.61 21.12 39.08
C GLU A 970 -6.53 20.04 39.08
N VAL A 971 -6.02 19.69 37.90
CA VAL A 971 -4.96 18.68 37.77
C VAL A 971 -3.61 19.21 38.23
N MET A 972 -3.31 20.49 38.01
CA MET A 972 -2.08 21.11 38.52
C MET A 972 -1.99 20.98 40.05
N ALA A 973 -3.07 21.22 40.80
CA ALA A 973 -3.08 21.03 42.25
C ALA A 973 -2.65 19.61 42.63
N LYS A 974 -3.18 18.60 41.93
CA LYS A 974 -2.85 17.18 42.15
C LYS A 974 -1.40 16.83 41.75
N VAL A 975 -0.88 17.42 40.67
CA VAL A 975 0.50 17.18 40.20
C VAL A 975 1.54 17.86 41.09
N LEU A 976 1.21 19.02 41.67
CA LEU A 976 2.07 19.74 42.62
C LEU A 976 2.13 19.05 43.99
N ASP A 977 1.02 18.46 44.46
CA ASP A 977 0.92 17.75 45.75
C ASP A 977 1.53 16.33 45.77
N CYS A 978 1.80 15.71 44.60
CA CYS A 978 2.37 14.36 44.49
C CYS A 978 3.90 14.27 44.58
#